data_AF-A0A8J6BJG9-F1
#
_entry.id   AF-A0A8J6BJG9-F1
#
_cell.length_a   1.000
_cell.length_b   1.000
_cell.length_c   1.000
_cell.angle_alpha   90.00
_cell.angle_beta   90.00
_cell.angle_gamma   90.00
#
_symmetry.space_group_name_H-M   'P 1'
#
loop_
_entity.id
_entity.type
_entity.pdbx_description
1 polymer ?
#
loop_
_entity_poly.entity_id
_entity_poly.type
_entity_poly.pdbx_seq_one_letter_code
_entity_poly.pdbx_strand_id
1 'polypeptide(L)'
;VEEDKEDQYNGSPPRPQPRGPRTPPGPPPPDDDDDDDEPMPAAGAEKEDDREQREGYFEPISPDRVSIHPDGTYSDEEEGDDDPQDDGDEDDDEEDEEDDDMNAEDDDDDDDDDDVQTGDSIADEDDDEEGDEEEIEGDDGYEQISSDEDVIADFEREAFKYPSFDIDYTPEDLASVPTMTYDPYDRDLGPLLYFSCPYRTAFENEIGKLRDQDLDKDTSGASEVSLKLLELLDLYQDDRGAKWVTALEEVPSLIVKGLSFLELKEPSRDHLSQLADWAMQALDLQLALQQPIALNVRQLKAGTKLVSSLAECGARGIESLLKADVIAKLYDLLFADHVSSSLKLNAFKSLDGILSTTEGMEAFLKNPLDSQGKSGYQRLLELILMDQTVRVFTACSAVLQKCHLYEILSDVKRMADQLADIPPPPPPTDSKDADQETPAAVERPGRDFDSEVEVPMDMDHLLESSSISEGDLEKLLGLLNEIFHLLETAPHSMIQPPVKSFPTSARITGPPERDDPYPPLFRYLHNHQFLESATVLLSIPGTSSHPGVVQAIREILQFLAQSQKGLLFLLFENEATNLIARALCQAAEQDQDDNLQSEGNNEDSCALWLLHATQALQYISELFNHFQHCTATEEADHANLLGILHNLYLITFNPIGRSAVAHVFSLDKNLQCLITLMEICSKEALGDTKSKKSVAYNYACLLVLLVVQMSSDVQMLETHSAPLLKLCKGDENNAKLQELAKWLEPLKSIRFEINCIPELIDYIKQNLDNLMAPEGVGLLTALRILCHVACPPAPIEGQQQDLKWNLAVIQLFSAEGLDTFIRILQKMNSILIQPWRLHVNLGTTLYKAITISLARCTLSLLKTMLTELLRGGSFEFKDMRVPSTLVNLHMLLCSIPLSGKLDGEEQKIQSDAIDILLTFTQGVNEQLTISEETLANNTWSLMLKEVLSCVLKAPEGFFSELVILSELLPFPLPMQTTQAIEAQDIAVALNTRKLWSMHLHVHSKLLQDIVRSFSGTSCQPLQHMIRRVCIQLCDLASPTALLIMRTVLDLIVEDQQSIPEEKEKEKQCTGQTARLLALLDSLAAHRACKVAILHLINGGKGDERYSEVFQDLLTFMKSSDDNVVHQQCAEYLASIVQYLCDQDIALVVPISGETPASEVDQLPNSLPSKDHVSSICDALMETVANSDSSFTTLLTCIRTMMFLSEHEFGFFYLKR
;
A
#
# COMPACT_ATOMS: atom_id res chain seq x y z
N VAL A 1 27.75 -50.69 -8.59
CA VAL A 1 28.83 -50.03 -7.85
C VAL A 1 28.87 -48.58 -8.33
N GLU A 2 27.95 -47.70 -7.92
CA GLU A 2 27.16 -47.66 -6.65
C GLU A 2 28.10 -47.59 -5.42
N GLU A 3 27.89 -46.73 -4.42
CA GLU A 3 26.85 -45.71 -4.21
C GLU A 3 27.39 -44.25 -4.20
N ASP A 4 26.51 -43.33 -4.61
CA ASP A 4 26.12 -42.02 -4.07
C ASP A 4 27.11 -41.05 -3.39
N LYS A 5 26.89 -39.76 -3.67
CA LYS A 5 27.32 -38.59 -2.89
C LYS A 5 26.17 -37.58 -2.82
N GLU A 6 25.68 -37.33 -1.62
CA GLU A 6 24.81 -36.19 -1.33
C GLU A 6 25.68 -34.99 -0.91
N ASP A 7 25.78 -33.99 -1.79
CA ASP A 7 26.34 -32.67 -1.48
C ASP A 7 25.22 -31.64 -1.70
N GLN A 8 24.30 -31.49 -0.74
CA GLN A 8 23.14 -30.59 -0.85
C GLN A 8 23.36 -29.21 -0.22
N TYR A 9 23.15 -28.18 -1.04
CA TYR A 9 22.61 -26.85 -0.74
C TYR A 9 22.84 -26.26 0.66
N ASN A 10 23.77 -25.31 0.73
CA ASN A 10 23.91 -24.37 1.85
C ASN A 10 23.77 -22.90 1.37
N GLY A 11 22.89 -22.69 0.37
CA GLY A 11 22.53 -21.36 -0.13
C GLY A 11 21.42 -20.77 0.72
N SER A 12 21.64 -19.58 1.28
CA SER A 12 20.53 -18.78 1.82
C SER A 12 19.66 -18.29 0.65
N PRO A 13 18.33 -18.18 0.82
CA PRO A 13 17.51 -17.46 -0.15
C PRO A 13 17.96 -15.99 -0.23
N PRO A 14 17.58 -15.26 -1.29
CA PRO A 14 17.83 -13.83 -1.37
C PRO A 14 17.13 -13.05 -0.25
N ARG A 15 17.32 -11.73 -0.26
CA ARG A 15 16.49 -10.82 0.52
C ARG A 15 15.65 -9.99 -0.44
N PRO A 16 14.35 -9.79 -0.15
CA PRO A 16 13.58 -8.71 -0.73
C PRO A 16 14.32 -7.37 -0.56
N GLN A 17 14.16 -6.46 -1.52
CA GLN A 17 14.81 -5.15 -1.48
C GLN A 17 14.58 -4.44 -0.13
N PRO A 18 15.59 -3.76 0.42
CA PRO A 18 15.45 -3.06 1.69
C PRO A 18 14.47 -1.90 1.54
N ARG A 19 13.25 -2.07 2.09
CA ARG A 19 12.39 -0.92 2.38
C ARG A 19 13.19 0.06 3.25
N GLY A 20 13.04 1.36 2.98
CA GLY A 20 13.73 2.42 3.74
C GLY A 20 13.54 2.26 5.26
N PRO A 21 14.46 2.83 6.06
CA PRO A 21 14.48 2.59 7.50
C PRO A 21 13.12 2.93 8.12
N ARG A 22 12.46 1.91 8.69
CA ARG A 22 11.19 2.04 9.45
C ARG A 22 11.44 2.80 10.76
N THR A 23 11.76 4.07 10.64
CA THR A 23 11.85 5.02 11.74
C THR A 23 10.50 5.73 11.80
N PRO A 24 9.70 5.58 12.87
CA PRO A 24 8.57 6.49 13.05
C PRO A 24 9.10 7.93 13.10
N PRO A 25 8.37 8.92 12.56
CA PRO A 25 8.76 10.32 12.70
C PRO A 25 8.83 10.63 14.20
N GLY A 26 10.02 11.05 14.66
CA GLY A 26 10.20 11.50 16.03
C GLY A 26 9.40 12.77 16.31
N PRO A 27 9.33 13.22 17.58
CA PRO A 27 8.96 14.61 17.84
C PRO A 27 9.87 15.53 17.02
N PRO A 28 9.37 16.67 16.51
CA PRO A 28 10.21 17.64 15.83
C PRO A 28 11.33 18.11 16.77
N PRO A 29 12.52 18.46 16.26
CA PRO A 29 13.51 19.12 17.09
C PRO A 29 12.92 20.42 17.68
N PRO A 30 13.36 20.85 18.87
CA PRO A 30 13.08 22.20 19.34
C PRO A 30 13.63 23.21 18.33
N ASP A 31 13.00 24.38 18.21
CA ASP A 31 13.47 25.44 17.31
C ASP A 31 14.87 25.93 17.75
N ASP A 32 15.90 25.63 16.94
CA ASP A 32 17.29 26.09 17.14
C ASP A 32 17.41 27.60 16.79
N ASP A 33 16.85 28.45 17.64
CA ASP A 33 16.82 29.92 17.50
C ASP A 33 17.68 30.59 18.62
N ASP A 34 18.87 30.03 18.91
CA ASP A 34 19.91 30.55 19.84
C ASP A 34 21.33 30.22 19.30
N ASP A 35 21.86 31.08 18.39
CA ASP A 35 23.23 31.00 17.84
C ASP A 35 24.33 31.35 18.88
N ASP A 36 25.49 30.68 18.77
CA ASP A 36 26.83 31.05 19.28
C ASP A 36 27.02 31.53 20.75
N ASP A 37 27.59 30.67 21.62
CA ASP A 37 28.66 31.10 22.56
C ASP A 37 29.53 29.92 23.09
N GLU A 38 30.87 30.03 22.98
CA GLU A 38 31.83 29.00 23.47
C GLU A 38 32.13 29.13 24.99
N PRO A 39 32.12 28.04 25.80
CA PRO A 39 32.33 28.12 27.24
C PRO A 39 33.81 27.99 27.69
N MET A 40 34.44 29.09 28.11
CA MET A 40 35.72 29.10 28.87
C MET A 40 35.77 30.23 29.93
N PRO A 41 36.56 30.12 31.04
CA PRO A 41 35.87 29.98 32.32
C PRO A 41 36.29 30.91 33.49
N ALA A 42 35.42 30.88 34.50
CA ALA A 42 35.69 30.96 35.95
C ALA A 42 35.63 32.30 36.73
N ALA A 43 34.91 32.20 37.85
CA ALA A 43 35.06 32.89 39.15
C ALA A 43 34.43 34.29 39.38
N GLY A 44 33.51 34.34 40.35
CA GLY A 44 33.03 35.56 41.01
C GLY A 44 31.64 35.38 41.62
N ALA A 45 31.51 35.44 42.95
CA ALA A 45 30.22 35.33 43.64
C ALA A 45 29.72 36.68 44.16
N GLU A 46 28.41 36.93 44.13
CA GLU A 46 27.55 37.19 45.31
C GLU A 46 26.07 37.42 44.90
N LYS A 47 25.19 37.71 45.87
CA LYS A 47 23.71 37.76 45.80
C LYS A 47 23.16 39.05 45.09
N GLU A 48 21.86 39.34 44.91
CA GLU A 48 20.64 39.06 45.72
C GLU A 48 19.31 39.38 44.96
N ASP A 49 18.28 38.56 45.19
CA ASP A 49 16.78 38.67 45.08
C ASP A 49 15.98 39.47 44.00
N ASP A 50 14.80 38.88 43.68
CA ASP A 50 13.50 39.45 43.23
C ASP A 50 13.29 40.08 41.82
N ARG A 51 12.54 39.36 40.94
CA ARG A 51 11.09 39.66 40.65
C ARG A 51 10.35 38.73 39.66
N GLU A 52 9.22 38.21 40.17
CA GLU A 52 7.88 37.98 39.56
C GLU A 52 7.71 37.48 38.10
N GLN A 53 6.99 36.35 38.00
CA GLN A 53 6.48 35.64 36.82
C GLN A 53 5.68 36.48 35.81
N ARG A 54 5.56 35.95 34.58
CA ARG A 54 4.35 36.16 33.76
C ARG A 54 4.05 34.99 32.82
N GLU A 55 3.26 34.03 33.31
CA GLU A 55 2.68 32.96 32.50
C GLU A 55 1.53 33.51 31.61
N GLY A 56 1.29 32.85 30.47
CA GLY A 56 0.38 33.30 29.42
C GLY A 56 -0.57 32.21 28.91
N TYR A 57 -1.31 31.55 29.82
CA TYR A 57 -2.37 30.61 29.45
C TYR A 57 -3.45 31.29 28.59
N PHE A 58 -3.95 30.56 27.59
CA PHE A 58 -5.20 30.88 26.87
C PHE A 58 -6.16 29.69 26.99
N GLU A 59 -7.34 29.93 27.58
CA GLU A 59 -8.40 28.93 27.71
C GLU A 59 -9.23 28.80 26.42
N PRO A 60 -9.77 27.61 26.11
CA PRO A 60 -10.69 27.42 24.99
C PRO A 60 -12.06 28.03 25.29
N ILE A 61 -12.54 28.90 24.40
CA ILE A 61 -13.84 29.58 24.55
C ILE A 61 -14.96 28.69 24.00
N SER A 62 -15.82 28.18 24.88
CA SER A 62 -17.09 27.55 24.48
C SER A 62 -18.15 28.61 24.13
N PRO A 63 -18.95 28.45 23.05
CA PRO A 63 -19.94 29.43 22.64
C PRO A 63 -21.33 29.13 23.21
N ASP A 64 -21.89 30.04 24.02
CA ASP A 64 -23.35 30.12 24.15
C ASP A 64 -23.87 31.56 24.35
N ARG A 65 -25.18 31.73 24.17
CA ARG A 65 -25.88 33.00 23.98
C ARG A 65 -26.37 33.61 25.30
N VAL A 66 -26.53 34.94 25.33
CA VAL A 66 -27.83 35.61 25.54
C VAL A 66 -27.76 37.11 25.23
N SER A 67 -28.89 37.64 24.77
CA SER A 67 -29.14 38.96 24.15
C SER A 67 -29.18 40.19 25.08
N ILE A 68 -29.11 41.39 24.48
CA ILE A 68 -29.90 42.60 24.85
C ILE A 68 -30.07 43.54 23.62
N HIS A 69 -31.29 44.04 23.40
CA HIS A 69 -31.71 45.09 22.44
C HIS A 69 -32.13 46.37 23.22
N PRO A 70 -32.61 47.50 22.63
CA PRO A 70 -32.77 47.96 21.23
C PRO A 70 -31.87 49.21 20.94
N ASP A 71 -31.94 50.08 19.91
CA ASP A 71 -32.94 50.64 18.96
C ASP A 71 -32.25 50.89 17.58
N GLY A 72 -32.89 51.11 16.41
CA GLY A 72 -34.31 51.13 16.01
C GLY A 72 -34.54 52.04 14.77
N THR A 73 -35.50 51.71 13.86
CA THR A 73 -36.27 52.57 12.91
C THR A 73 -36.62 51.87 11.57
N TYR A 74 -37.87 51.38 11.46
CA TYR A 74 -38.78 51.25 10.29
C TYR A 74 -38.30 51.49 8.85
N SER A 75 -38.67 50.58 7.92
CA SER A 75 -39.93 50.70 7.12
C SER A 75 -40.19 49.47 6.22
N ASP A 76 -41.44 48.97 6.27
CA ASP A 76 -42.37 48.57 5.18
C ASP A 76 -41.89 47.57 4.07
N GLU A 77 -42.71 46.69 3.47
CA GLU A 77 -44.19 46.61 3.31
C GLU A 77 -44.62 45.14 2.97
N GLU A 78 -45.83 44.70 3.39
CA GLU A 78 -46.82 43.73 2.81
C GLU A 78 -46.38 42.46 1.98
N GLU A 79 -47.06 41.29 1.95
CA GLU A 79 -48.36 40.81 2.48
C GLU A 79 -48.45 39.26 2.51
N GLY A 80 -49.09 38.68 3.54
CA GLY A 80 -49.95 37.46 3.59
C GLY A 80 -49.50 36.03 3.18
N ASP A 81 -50.13 34.95 3.67
CA ASP A 81 -51.13 34.81 4.76
C ASP A 81 -51.34 33.31 5.17
N ASP A 82 -52.07 33.09 6.28
CA ASP A 82 -52.79 31.87 6.72
C ASP A 82 -52.03 30.63 7.29
N ASP A 83 -51.74 30.73 8.60
CA ASP A 83 -52.14 29.89 9.77
C ASP A 83 -53.33 28.87 9.61
N PRO A 84 -53.79 28.10 10.66
CA PRO A 84 -53.42 28.03 12.10
C PRO A 84 -52.97 26.62 12.60
N GLN A 85 -52.25 26.46 13.73
CA GLN A 85 -52.59 26.55 15.18
C GLN A 85 -53.58 25.52 15.78
N ASP A 86 -53.13 24.85 16.85
CA ASP A 86 -53.83 24.40 18.09
C ASP A 86 -52.71 23.76 18.97
N ASP A 87 -51.98 24.44 19.87
CA ASP A 87 -52.29 25.20 21.11
C ASP A 87 -52.57 24.31 22.36
N GLY A 88 -51.70 24.48 23.37
CA GLY A 88 -51.89 24.17 24.81
C GLY A 88 -51.68 22.73 25.33
N ASP A 89 -51.45 22.53 26.64
CA ASP A 89 -51.04 23.44 27.74
C ASP A 89 -50.78 22.61 29.03
N GLU A 90 -49.97 23.14 29.98
CA GLU A 90 -49.96 22.90 31.45
C GLU A 90 -49.71 21.44 31.98
N ASP A 91 -49.28 21.17 33.22
CA ASP A 91 -48.26 21.73 34.14
C ASP A 91 -48.09 20.75 35.36
N ASP A 92 -47.23 21.09 36.35
CA ASP A 92 -47.17 20.63 37.76
C ASP A 92 -46.85 19.15 38.15
N ASP A 93 -45.59 18.90 38.56
CA ASP A 93 -45.09 18.66 39.95
C ASP A 93 -45.56 17.53 40.92
N GLU A 94 -44.69 17.35 41.94
CA GLU A 94 -44.78 16.65 43.27
C GLU A 94 -44.26 15.20 43.44
N GLU A 95 -43.82 14.89 44.68
CA GLU A 95 -42.82 13.87 45.07
C GLU A 95 -43.38 12.79 46.05
N ASP A 96 -42.55 12.31 47.00
CA ASP A 96 -42.77 11.35 48.11
C ASP A 96 -43.01 9.86 47.71
N GLU A 97 -42.14 8.89 48.04
CA GLU A 97 -41.64 8.37 49.35
C GLU A 97 -42.66 7.51 50.15
N GLU A 98 -42.36 6.21 50.31
CA GLU A 98 -41.95 5.56 51.58
C GLU A 98 -41.76 4.02 51.40
N ASP A 99 -40.86 3.42 52.20
CA ASP A 99 -40.60 1.97 52.28
C ASP A 99 -41.62 1.23 53.19
N ASP A 100 -41.71 -0.11 53.10
CA ASP A 100 -41.87 -0.94 54.32
C ASP A 100 -41.40 -2.40 54.12
N ASP A 101 -41.20 -3.12 55.23
CA ASP A 101 -40.14 -4.14 55.37
C ASP A 101 -40.58 -5.62 55.55
N MET A 102 -39.71 -6.54 55.09
CA MET A 102 -39.41 -7.89 55.62
C MET A 102 -40.46 -9.02 55.91
N ASN A 103 -40.01 -10.25 55.59
CA ASN A 103 -40.17 -11.54 56.31
C ASN A 103 -41.44 -12.44 56.18
N ALA A 104 -41.22 -13.55 55.44
CA ALA A 104 -41.04 -14.93 55.98
C ALA A 104 -42.19 -15.98 56.06
N GLU A 105 -41.77 -17.21 55.70
CA GLU A 105 -42.14 -18.56 56.17
C GLU A 105 -43.42 -19.31 55.67
N ASP A 106 -43.11 -20.51 55.14
CA ASP A 106 -43.76 -21.84 55.22
C ASP A 106 -44.97 -22.29 54.36
N ASP A 107 -44.78 -23.49 53.75
CA ASP A 107 -45.63 -24.68 53.54
C ASP A 107 -47.04 -24.54 52.90
N ASP A 108 -47.52 -25.44 52.00
CA ASP A 108 -47.58 -26.91 52.08
C ASP A 108 -47.70 -27.58 50.67
N ASP A 109 -47.50 -28.91 50.61
CA ASP A 109 -47.60 -29.78 49.41
C ASP A 109 -49.01 -30.41 49.16
N ASP A 110 -49.18 -31.05 48.00
CA ASP A 110 -50.03 -32.21 47.61
C ASP A 110 -51.52 -32.37 48.03
N ASP A 111 -52.34 -32.93 47.11
CA ASP A 111 -53.08 -34.19 47.37
C ASP A 111 -53.82 -34.77 46.12
N ASP A 112 -54.02 -36.10 46.18
CA ASP A 112 -54.98 -36.99 45.48
C ASP A 112 -54.91 -37.26 43.94
N ASP A 113 -54.37 -38.47 43.68
CA ASP A 113 -54.64 -39.42 42.58
C ASP A 113 -56.14 -39.70 42.25
N ASP A 114 -56.42 -40.36 41.11
CA ASP A 114 -57.01 -41.72 41.11
C ASP A 114 -56.79 -42.46 39.75
N ASP A 115 -56.89 -43.79 39.76
CA ASP A 115 -56.20 -44.72 38.82
C ASP A 115 -57.16 -45.59 37.94
N VAL A 116 -56.56 -46.57 37.23
CA VAL A 116 -57.06 -47.92 36.92
C VAL A 116 -57.39 -48.20 35.45
N GLN A 117 -56.47 -48.88 34.76
CA GLN A 117 -56.74 -50.28 34.32
C GLN A 117 -55.48 -51.11 34.03
N THR A 118 -55.43 -52.30 34.62
CA THR A 118 -54.29 -53.24 34.58
C THR A 118 -54.48 -54.41 33.60
N GLY A 119 -53.36 -55.00 33.15
CA GLY A 119 -53.32 -56.24 32.37
C GLY A 119 -51.89 -56.80 32.33
N ASP A 120 -51.65 -57.91 33.03
CA ASP A 120 -50.33 -58.33 33.50
C ASP A 120 -49.89 -59.72 32.98
N SER A 121 -48.57 -59.98 33.05
CA SER A 121 -47.89 -61.24 33.46
C SER A 121 -46.85 -61.88 32.52
N ILE A 122 -45.82 -62.47 33.19
CA ILE A 122 -44.80 -63.45 32.75
C ILE A 122 -43.45 -62.90 32.21
N ALA A 123 -42.58 -62.53 33.17
CA ALA A 123 -41.24 -63.08 33.47
C ALA A 123 -40.28 -63.63 32.39
N ASP A 124 -38.98 -63.37 32.58
CA ASP A 124 -37.97 -64.43 32.85
C ASP A 124 -36.76 -63.86 33.64
N GLU A 125 -36.03 -64.75 34.35
CA GLU A 125 -35.22 -64.53 35.58
C GLU A 125 -33.95 -65.44 35.57
N ASP A 126 -32.73 -65.17 36.08
CA ASP A 126 -31.95 -64.00 36.58
C ASP A 126 -30.40 -64.34 36.56
N ASP A 127 -29.51 -63.32 36.62
CA ASP A 127 -28.10 -63.19 37.12
C ASP A 127 -26.92 -64.21 36.92
N ASP A 128 -25.76 -63.66 36.47
CA ASP A 128 -24.35 -63.64 36.96
C ASP A 128 -23.52 -64.80 37.63
N GLU A 129 -22.24 -64.87 37.18
CA GLU A 129 -20.93 -65.14 37.85
C GLU A 129 -20.54 -66.47 38.61
N GLU A 130 -19.25 -66.54 39.00
CA GLU A 130 -18.39 -67.64 39.55
C GLU A 130 -17.93 -68.76 38.55
N GLY A 131 -16.70 -69.31 38.59
CA GLY A 131 -15.46 -69.00 39.35
C GLY A 131 -14.40 -70.14 39.36
N ASP A 132 -13.11 -69.81 39.11
CA ASP A 132 -11.85 -70.57 39.41
C ASP A 132 -11.67 -72.03 38.84
N GLU A 133 -10.53 -72.77 38.93
CA GLU A 133 -9.20 -72.66 39.62
C GLU A 133 -8.09 -73.55 38.94
N GLU A 134 -6.86 -73.66 39.52
CA GLU A 134 -5.63 -74.42 39.08
C GLU A 134 -4.95 -73.95 37.76
N GLU A 135 -3.64 -74.04 37.44
CA GLU A 135 -2.28 -74.16 38.05
C GLU A 135 -1.28 -73.87 36.87
N ILE A 136 0.01 -73.44 36.91
CA ILE A 136 1.02 -72.84 37.83
C ILE A 136 2.13 -72.25 36.86
N GLU A 137 3.15 -71.41 37.10
CA GLU A 137 4.13 -71.09 38.18
C GLU A 137 4.57 -69.59 38.05
N GLY A 138 5.76 -69.14 38.54
CA GLY A 138 6.28 -67.76 38.31
C GLY A 138 7.77 -67.54 38.66
N ASP A 139 8.41 -66.50 38.10
CA ASP A 139 9.78 -66.01 38.41
C ASP A 139 9.97 -64.51 38.03
N ASP A 140 11.07 -63.89 38.45
CA ASP A 140 11.30 -62.43 38.50
C ASP A 140 11.50 -61.68 37.15
N GLY A 141 11.00 -60.43 37.09
CA GLY A 141 11.88 -59.29 36.74
C GLY A 141 11.56 -58.42 35.51
N TYR A 142 11.53 -57.10 35.75
CA TYR A 142 11.53 -55.97 34.81
C TYR A 142 10.26 -55.67 33.99
N GLU A 143 9.78 -54.43 34.18
CA GLU A 143 8.75 -53.79 33.36
C GLU A 143 9.29 -53.47 31.96
N GLN A 144 8.47 -53.67 30.93
CA GLN A 144 8.65 -53.05 29.61
C GLN A 144 7.38 -52.31 29.22
N ILE A 145 7.56 -51.10 28.68
CA ILE A 145 6.47 -50.18 28.35
C ILE A 145 5.80 -50.67 27.06
N SER A 146 4.50 -50.98 27.12
CA SER A 146 3.70 -51.26 25.92
C SER A 146 3.38 -49.96 25.20
N SER A 147 3.39 -49.98 23.86
CA SER A 147 3.05 -48.85 23.02
C SER A 147 1.56 -48.83 22.67
N ASP A 148 0.81 -47.88 23.21
CA ASP A 148 -0.63 -47.69 22.92
C ASP A 148 -0.87 -46.99 21.56
N GLU A 149 -0.16 -47.42 20.51
CA GLU A 149 -0.48 -47.10 19.10
C GLU A 149 -1.65 -47.97 18.60
N ASP A 150 -2.82 -47.89 19.27
CA ASP A 150 -4.06 -48.52 18.77
C ASP A 150 -5.35 -47.84 19.29
N VAL A 151 -5.29 -46.51 19.51
CA VAL A 151 -6.49 -45.66 19.73
C VAL A 151 -6.62 -44.61 18.61
N ILE A 152 -6.38 -45.03 17.37
CA ILE A 152 -6.91 -44.31 16.20
C ILE A 152 -8.38 -44.68 16.11
N ALA A 153 -9.22 -43.97 16.87
CA ALA A 153 -10.66 -43.99 16.63
C ALA A 153 -10.96 -43.44 15.22
N ASP A 154 -11.98 -44.00 14.56
CA ASP A 154 -12.42 -43.59 13.22
C ASP A 154 -13.02 -42.17 13.21
N PHE A 155 -12.17 -41.16 13.34
CA PHE A 155 -12.47 -39.80 12.94
C PHE A 155 -12.49 -39.72 11.40
N GLU A 156 -13.57 -40.24 10.80
CA GLU A 156 -14.04 -39.70 9.54
C GLU A 156 -14.12 -38.17 9.70
N ARG A 157 -13.28 -37.44 8.96
CA ARG A 157 -13.21 -35.99 9.10
C ARG A 157 -14.53 -35.39 8.64
N GLU A 158 -15.37 -34.99 9.58
CA GLU A 158 -16.26 -33.84 9.41
C GLU A 158 -15.38 -32.60 9.19
N ALA A 159 -14.85 -32.47 7.97
CA ALA A 159 -14.05 -31.33 7.56
C ALA A 159 -14.88 -30.07 7.78
N PHE A 160 -14.36 -29.13 8.56
CA PHE A 160 -15.05 -27.89 8.91
C PHE A 160 -15.52 -27.17 7.64
N LYS A 161 -16.83 -27.16 7.40
CA LYS A 161 -17.44 -26.52 6.24
C LYS A 161 -17.73 -25.07 6.59
N TYR A 162 -16.94 -24.17 6.01
CA TYR A 162 -17.31 -22.77 5.92
C TYR A 162 -18.69 -22.60 5.25
N PRO A 163 -19.48 -21.57 5.61
CA PRO A 163 -20.63 -21.15 4.82
C PRO A 163 -20.22 -20.93 3.36
N SER A 164 -20.96 -21.53 2.42
CA SER A 164 -20.72 -21.23 1.00
C SER A 164 -21.20 -19.81 0.70
N PHE A 165 -20.28 -18.96 0.25
CA PHE A 165 -20.59 -17.71 -0.43
C PHE A 165 -20.58 -17.88 -1.95
N ASP A 166 -20.02 -18.98 -2.45
CA ASP A 166 -19.99 -19.24 -3.88
C ASP A 166 -21.40 -19.54 -4.38
N ILE A 167 -21.69 -19.04 -5.57
CA ILE A 167 -22.94 -19.30 -6.27
C ILE A 167 -22.97 -20.80 -6.61
N ASP A 168 -23.85 -21.56 -5.95
CA ASP A 168 -24.10 -22.97 -6.25
C ASP A 168 -24.68 -23.10 -7.68
N TYR A 169 -23.79 -23.18 -8.67
CA TYR A 169 -24.16 -23.32 -10.08
C TYR A 169 -24.89 -24.65 -10.29
N THR A 170 -26.10 -24.58 -10.85
CA THR A 170 -26.84 -25.79 -11.20
C THR A 170 -26.11 -26.53 -12.34
N PRO A 171 -26.30 -27.86 -12.47
CA PRO A 171 -25.85 -28.58 -13.66
C PRO A 171 -26.39 -27.97 -14.96
N GLU A 172 -27.57 -27.34 -14.92
CA GLU A 172 -28.14 -26.56 -16.02
C GLU A 172 -27.40 -25.24 -16.32
N ASP A 173 -26.92 -24.49 -15.31
CA ASP A 173 -26.05 -23.32 -15.52
C ASP A 173 -24.75 -23.78 -16.20
N LEU A 174 -24.07 -24.78 -15.63
CA LEU A 174 -22.77 -25.26 -16.12
C LEU A 174 -22.87 -25.92 -17.51
N ALA A 175 -23.94 -26.65 -17.81
CA ALA A 175 -24.17 -27.25 -19.12
C ALA A 175 -24.41 -26.23 -20.26
N SER A 176 -24.55 -24.94 -19.94
CA SER A 176 -24.63 -23.85 -20.93
C SER A 176 -23.27 -23.24 -21.29
N VAL A 177 -22.22 -23.53 -20.52
CA VAL A 177 -20.88 -22.92 -20.64
C VAL A 177 -19.91 -23.93 -21.26
N PRO A 178 -19.29 -23.67 -22.44
CA PRO A 178 -18.23 -24.52 -22.96
C PRO A 178 -17.04 -24.56 -22.02
N THR A 179 -16.39 -25.73 -21.89
CA THR A 179 -15.19 -25.91 -21.07
C THR A 179 -13.93 -25.36 -21.76
N MET A 180 -13.97 -24.09 -22.17
CA MET A 180 -12.83 -23.37 -22.71
C MET A 180 -12.23 -22.46 -21.65
N THR A 181 -10.93 -22.61 -21.42
CA THR A 181 -10.12 -21.64 -20.69
C THR A 181 -10.09 -20.32 -21.47
N TYR A 182 -10.23 -19.19 -20.78
CA TYR A 182 -10.01 -17.89 -21.40
C TYR A 182 -8.50 -17.68 -21.56
N ASP A 183 -7.99 -17.88 -22.76
CA ASP A 183 -6.65 -17.46 -23.12
C ASP A 183 -6.67 -15.94 -23.40
N PRO A 184 -5.92 -15.12 -22.64
CA PRO A 184 -5.90 -13.67 -22.84
C PRO A 184 -5.04 -13.25 -24.03
N TYR A 185 -4.14 -14.11 -24.51
CA TYR A 185 -3.22 -13.84 -25.62
C TYR A 185 -3.84 -14.11 -26.99
N ASP A 186 -4.90 -14.96 -27.05
CA ASP A 186 -5.77 -15.15 -28.22
C ASP A 186 -6.61 -13.90 -28.60
N ARG A 187 -6.47 -12.79 -27.86
CA ARG A 187 -7.36 -11.62 -27.86
C ARG A 187 -6.63 -10.28 -27.89
N ASP A 188 -6.03 -9.97 -29.03
CA ASP A 188 -5.50 -8.63 -29.36
C ASP A 188 -6.56 -7.52 -29.15
N LEU A 189 -6.13 -6.44 -28.49
CA LEU A 189 -6.93 -5.22 -28.31
C LEU A 189 -7.17 -4.52 -29.65
N GLY A 190 -8.37 -3.97 -29.84
CA GLY A 190 -8.81 -3.29 -31.05
C GLY A 190 -9.32 -1.85 -30.82
N PRO A 191 -9.68 -1.14 -31.90
CA PRO A 191 -10.17 0.24 -31.81
C PRO A 191 -11.54 0.31 -31.11
N LEU A 192 -11.65 1.23 -30.14
CA LEU A 192 -12.87 1.44 -29.35
C LEU A 192 -14.05 1.98 -30.21
N LEU A 193 -15.26 1.52 -29.89
CA LEU A 193 -16.46 1.78 -30.69
C LEU A 193 -17.37 2.88 -30.11
N TYR A 194 -17.32 3.15 -28.81
CA TYR A 194 -18.26 4.05 -28.12
C TYR A 194 -17.60 5.24 -27.41
N PHE A 195 -16.42 5.06 -26.81
CA PHE A 195 -15.80 6.09 -25.98
C PHE A 195 -15.11 7.18 -26.84
N SER A 196 -15.01 8.40 -26.30
CA SER A 196 -14.27 9.50 -26.93
C SER A 196 -12.78 9.45 -26.56
N CYS A 197 -11.92 9.91 -27.45
CA CYS A 197 -10.47 9.80 -27.32
C CYS A 197 -9.93 10.80 -26.27
N PRO A 198 -9.23 10.36 -25.20
CA PRO A 198 -8.94 11.20 -24.04
C PRO A 198 -7.87 12.25 -24.28
N TYR A 199 -6.95 12.04 -25.24
CA TYR A 199 -5.96 13.03 -25.64
C TYR A 199 -6.47 14.02 -26.70
N ARG A 200 -7.63 13.79 -27.32
CA ARG A 200 -8.24 14.75 -28.25
C ARG A 200 -9.01 15.84 -27.50
N THR A 201 -9.06 17.05 -28.05
CA THR A 201 -9.85 18.14 -27.48
C THR A 201 -11.36 17.85 -27.57
N ALA A 202 -12.16 18.63 -26.83
CA ALA A 202 -13.62 18.55 -26.95
C ALA A 202 -14.10 18.88 -28.38
N PHE A 203 -13.43 19.82 -29.06
CA PHE A 203 -13.69 20.21 -30.44
C PHE A 203 -13.37 19.09 -31.45
N GLU A 204 -12.21 18.45 -31.32
CA GLU A 204 -11.81 17.34 -32.20
C GLU A 204 -12.72 16.11 -32.04
N ASN A 205 -13.13 15.81 -30.80
CA ASN A 205 -14.10 14.75 -30.51
C ASN A 205 -15.52 15.08 -31.01
N GLU A 206 -15.94 16.36 -31.03
CA GLU A 206 -17.22 16.76 -31.64
C GLU A 206 -17.16 16.74 -33.18
N ILE A 207 -16.04 17.17 -33.79
CA ILE A 207 -15.78 17.02 -35.24
C ILE A 207 -15.81 15.54 -35.66
N GLY A 208 -15.30 14.63 -34.83
CA GLY A 208 -15.42 13.19 -35.05
C GLY A 208 -16.89 12.78 -35.17
N LYS A 209 -17.68 13.02 -34.11
CA LYS A 209 -19.11 12.66 -34.04
C LYS A 209 -19.95 13.25 -35.18
N LEU A 210 -19.63 14.48 -35.62
CA LEU A 210 -20.33 15.15 -36.71
C LEU A 210 -19.99 14.59 -38.10
N ARG A 211 -18.85 13.91 -38.29
CA ARG A 211 -18.50 13.26 -39.57
C ARG A 211 -19.27 11.97 -39.82
N ASP A 212 -19.67 11.29 -38.76
CA ASP A 212 -20.46 10.05 -38.82
C ASP A 212 -21.97 10.32 -38.95
N GLN A 213 -22.38 11.59 -39.01
CA GLN A 213 -23.77 12.05 -39.05
C GLN A 213 -24.12 12.75 -40.38
N ASP A 214 -25.40 12.70 -40.77
CA ASP A 214 -25.89 13.28 -42.01
C ASP A 214 -26.23 14.78 -41.83
N LEU A 215 -25.22 15.62 -42.06
CA LEU A 215 -25.25 17.09 -41.89
C LEU A 215 -26.33 17.83 -42.72
N ASP A 216 -26.96 17.17 -43.70
CA ASP A 216 -28.06 17.71 -44.52
C ASP A 216 -29.45 17.31 -44.01
N LYS A 217 -29.56 16.26 -43.18
CA LYS A 217 -30.81 15.88 -42.50
C LYS A 217 -30.92 16.40 -41.07
N ASP A 218 -29.79 16.73 -40.46
CA ASP A 218 -29.73 16.97 -39.03
C ASP A 218 -30.45 18.26 -38.60
N THR A 219 -31.32 18.13 -37.59
CA THR A 219 -32.06 19.23 -36.96
C THR A 219 -31.54 19.47 -35.53
N SER A 220 -30.27 19.16 -35.27
CA SER A 220 -29.66 19.29 -33.95
C SER A 220 -29.38 20.73 -33.54
N GLY A 221 -29.21 20.91 -32.22
CA GLY A 221 -28.73 22.15 -31.64
C GLY A 221 -27.33 22.59 -32.11
N ALA A 222 -26.54 21.74 -32.79
CA ALA A 222 -25.28 22.18 -33.40
C ALA A 222 -25.53 23.20 -34.53
N SER A 223 -26.55 22.95 -35.37
CA SER A 223 -26.94 23.90 -36.41
C SER A 223 -27.47 25.20 -35.83
N GLU A 224 -28.27 25.16 -34.76
CA GLU A 224 -28.79 26.37 -34.09
C GLU A 224 -27.66 27.19 -33.43
N VAL A 225 -26.73 26.52 -32.74
CA VAL A 225 -25.55 27.15 -32.13
C VAL A 225 -24.63 27.76 -33.18
N SER A 226 -24.45 27.11 -34.35
CA SER A 226 -23.66 27.66 -35.46
C SER A 226 -24.27 28.93 -36.05
N LEU A 227 -25.60 28.98 -36.24
CA LEU A 227 -26.31 30.15 -36.75
C LEU A 227 -26.21 31.32 -35.77
N LYS A 228 -26.29 31.06 -34.47
CA LYS A 228 -26.12 32.07 -33.42
C LYS A 228 -24.69 32.63 -33.37
N LEU A 229 -23.68 31.77 -33.56
CA LEU A 229 -22.28 32.19 -33.65
C LEU A 229 -22.04 33.10 -34.87
N LEU A 230 -22.61 32.75 -36.04
CA LEU A 230 -22.58 33.60 -37.23
C LEU A 230 -23.28 34.94 -37.01
N GLU A 231 -24.47 34.96 -36.41
CA GLU A 231 -25.22 36.20 -36.13
C GLU A 231 -24.39 37.17 -35.26
N LEU A 232 -23.74 36.69 -34.20
CA LEU A 232 -22.88 37.51 -33.35
C LEU A 232 -21.65 38.04 -34.11
N LEU A 233 -20.99 37.20 -34.92
CA LEU A 233 -19.80 37.57 -35.70
C LEU A 233 -20.11 38.58 -36.81
N ASP A 234 -21.27 38.47 -37.47
CA ASP A 234 -21.67 39.39 -38.54
C ASP A 234 -22.33 40.68 -38.02
N LEU A 235 -22.91 40.67 -36.81
CA LEU A 235 -23.50 41.87 -36.19
C LEU A 235 -22.46 42.85 -35.62
N TYR A 236 -21.30 42.37 -35.15
CA TYR A 236 -20.29 43.18 -34.46
C TYR A 236 -18.94 43.23 -35.20
N GLN A 237 -18.95 43.30 -36.53
CA GLN A 237 -17.71 43.41 -37.33
C GLN A 237 -16.87 44.64 -36.94
N ASP A 238 -17.47 45.84 -36.88
CA ASP A 238 -16.78 47.11 -36.57
C ASP A 238 -17.05 47.69 -35.16
N ASP A 239 -18.18 47.37 -34.52
CA ASP A 239 -18.55 47.95 -33.21
C ASP A 239 -17.80 47.26 -32.06
N ARG A 240 -17.26 48.05 -31.12
CA ARG A 240 -16.53 47.61 -29.92
C ARG A 240 -17.16 48.12 -28.62
N GLY A 241 -18.40 48.62 -28.68
CA GLY A 241 -19.14 49.08 -27.50
C GLY A 241 -19.59 47.94 -26.57
N ALA A 242 -20.35 48.32 -25.54
CA ALA A 242 -20.82 47.40 -24.48
C ALA A 242 -21.53 46.12 -24.99
N LYS A 243 -22.18 46.19 -26.16
CA LYS A 243 -22.84 45.03 -26.78
C LYS A 243 -21.85 43.98 -27.31
N TRP A 244 -20.73 44.42 -27.90
CA TRP A 244 -19.66 43.52 -28.34
C TRP A 244 -19.01 42.84 -27.14
N VAL A 245 -18.81 43.54 -26.02
CA VAL A 245 -18.35 42.94 -24.75
C VAL A 245 -19.32 41.86 -24.26
N THR A 246 -20.64 42.06 -24.38
CA THR A 246 -21.63 41.00 -24.07
C THR A 246 -21.52 39.82 -25.04
N ALA A 247 -21.30 40.06 -26.33
CA ALA A 247 -21.08 38.99 -27.32
C ALA A 247 -19.80 38.18 -27.02
N LEU A 248 -18.70 38.83 -26.61
CA LEU A 248 -17.47 38.15 -26.19
C LEU A 248 -17.64 37.25 -24.96
N GLU A 249 -18.56 37.59 -24.04
CA GLU A 249 -18.85 36.75 -22.87
C GLU A 249 -19.63 35.48 -23.24
N GLU A 250 -20.48 35.59 -24.28
CA GLU A 250 -21.32 34.52 -24.83
C GLU A 250 -20.59 33.60 -25.80
N VAL A 251 -19.90 34.13 -26.82
CA VAL A 251 -19.24 33.37 -27.91
C VAL A 251 -18.49 32.11 -27.43
N PRO A 252 -17.67 32.12 -26.36
CA PRO A 252 -16.98 30.92 -25.89
C PRO A 252 -17.86 29.69 -25.64
N SER A 253 -19.14 29.86 -25.24
CA SER A 253 -20.05 28.72 -25.05
C SER A 253 -20.58 28.12 -26.36
N LEU A 254 -20.41 28.84 -27.48
CA LEU A 254 -20.86 28.44 -28.81
C LEU A 254 -19.76 27.74 -29.62
N ILE A 255 -18.48 27.92 -29.28
CA ILE A 255 -17.34 27.48 -30.11
C ILE A 255 -17.35 25.97 -30.36
N VAL A 256 -17.29 25.15 -29.31
CA VAL A 256 -17.07 23.69 -29.44
C VAL A 256 -18.10 22.98 -30.35
N LYS A 257 -19.36 23.44 -30.37
CA LYS A 257 -20.44 22.87 -31.21
C LYS A 257 -20.74 23.66 -32.48
N GLY A 258 -20.66 24.99 -32.42
CA GLY A 258 -20.99 25.86 -33.54
C GLY A 258 -19.87 25.92 -34.56
N LEU A 259 -18.62 26.07 -34.11
CA LEU A 259 -17.47 26.19 -35.01
C LEU A 259 -17.09 24.84 -35.63
N SER A 260 -17.25 23.72 -34.92
CA SER A 260 -17.01 22.37 -35.45
C SER A 260 -17.96 22.03 -36.60
N PHE A 261 -19.23 22.41 -36.47
CA PHE A 261 -20.23 22.32 -37.55
C PHE A 261 -19.88 23.26 -38.72
N LEU A 262 -19.45 24.49 -38.46
CA LEU A 262 -19.03 25.44 -39.51
C LEU A 262 -17.76 25.00 -40.26
N GLU A 263 -16.78 24.40 -39.60
CA GLU A 263 -15.59 23.86 -40.29
C GLU A 263 -15.92 22.72 -41.25
N LEU A 264 -16.95 21.92 -40.95
CA LEU A 264 -17.41 20.84 -41.84
C LEU A 264 -18.30 21.37 -42.96
N LYS A 265 -19.15 22.37 -42.68
CA LYS A 265 -20.19 22.86 -43.61
C LYS A 265 -19.74 24.02 -44.51
N GLU A 266 -18.92 24.93 -44.00
CA GLU A 266 -18.37 26.10 -44.70
C GLU A 266 -16.83 26.23 -44.58
N PRO A 267 -16.03 25.19 -44.93
CA PRO A 267 -14.57 25.20 -44.80
C PRO A 267 -13.83 26.29 -45.60
N SER A 268 -14.54 27.05 -46.44
CA SER A 268 -14.02 28.19 -47.20
C SER A 268 -14.07 29.53 -46.46
N ARG A 269 -14.76 29.63 -45.31
CA ARG A 269 -14.86 30.86 -44.51
C ARG A 269 -13.99 30.73 -43.25
N ASP A 270 -12.96 31.58 -43.15
CA ASP A 270 -12.00 31.55 -42.04
C ASP A 270 -12.55 32.22 -40.77
N HIS A 271 -13.39 31.46 -40.06
CA HIS A 271 -13.96 31.86 -38.78
C HIS A 271 -12.91 31.91 -37.66
N LEU A 272 -11.86 31.09 -37.74
CA LEU A 272 -10.82 31.01 -36.71
C LEU A 272 -9.95 32.27 -36.68
N SER A 273 -9.55 32.80 -37.84
CA SER A 273 -8.83 34.08 -37.90
C SER A 273 -9.71 35.23 -37.40
N GLN A 274 -11.01 35.27 -37.76
CA GLN A 274 -11.94 36.31 -37.28
C GLN A 274 -12.11 36.26 -35.74
N LEU A 275 -12.17 35.07 -35.15
CA LEU A 275 -12.28 34.89 -33.70
C LEU A 275 -10.94 35.19 -32.98
N ALA A 276 -9.79 34.86 -33.58
CA ALA A 276 -8.48 35.25 -33.07
C ALA A 276 -8.32 36.77 -33.08
N ASP A 277 -8.66 37.46 -34.18
CA ASP A 277 -8.68 38.93 -34.27
C ASP A 277 -9.54 39.57 -33.17
N TRP A 278 -10.72 38.98 -32.88
CA TRP A 278 -11.57 39.41 -31.76
C TRP A 278 -10.89 39.21 -30.41
N ALA A 279 -10.20 38.09 -30.19
CA ALA A 279 -9.45 37.83 -28.96
C ALA A 279 -8.30 38.84 -28.77
N MET A 280 -7.52 39.12 -29.82
CA MET A 280 -6.43 40.10 -29.77
C MET A 280 -6.94 41.51 -29.46
N GLN A 281 -8.06 41.92 -30.07
CA GLN A 281 -8.72 43.21 -29.80
C GLN A 281 -9.32 43.27 -28.39
N ALA A 282 -9.82 42.16 -27.87
CA ALA A 282 -10.38 42.10 -26.51
C ALA A 282 -9.29 42.18 -25.43
N LEU A 283 -8.12 41.55 -25.67
CA LEU A 283 -6.96 41.56 -24.78
C LEU A 283 -6.17 42.88 -24.80
N ASP A 284 -6.33 43.74 -25.81
CA ASP A 284 -5.53 44.96 -25.89
C ASP A 284 -5.86 45.96 -24.77
N LEU A 285 -4.86 46.22 -23.92
CA LEU A 285 -4.98 47.09 -22.76
C LEU A 285 -5.30 48.55 -23.14
N GLN A 286 -4.85 49.05 -24.29
CA GLN A 286 -5.15 50.43 -24.72
C GLN A 286 -6.59 50.55 -25.21
N LEU A 287 -7.14 49.52 -25.88
CA LEU A 287 -8.55 49.47 -26.23
C LEU A 287 -9.42 49.32 -24.99
N ALA A 288 -9.05 48.44 -24.06
CA ALA A 288 -9.76 48.26 -22.79
C ALA A 288 -9.78 49.56 -21.96
N LEU A 289 -8.67 50.29 -21.86
CA LEU A 289 -8.59 51.57 -21.11
C LEU A 289 -9.44 52.71 -21.72
N GLN A 290 -9.91 52.58 -22.97
CA GLN A 290 -10.86 53.52 -23.58
C GLN A 290 -12.32 53.23 -23.20
N GLN A 291 -12.61 52.04 -22.65
CA GLN A 291 -13.95 51.67 -22.18
C GLN A 291 -14.25 52.27 -20.79
N PRO A 292 -15.54 52.42 -20.44
CA PRO A 292 -15.95 52.65 -19.05
C PRO A 292 -15.38 51.59 -18.08
N ILE A 293 -15.13 52.00 -16.83
CA ILE A 293 -14.51 51.15 -15.77
C ILE A 293 -15.34 49.88 -15.47
N ALA A 294 -16.65 49.91 -15.71
CA ALA A 294 -17.51 48.72 -15.56
C ALA A 294 -17.40 47.71 -16.74
N LEU A 295 -16.71 48.07 -17.82
CA LEU A 295 -16.60 47.29 -19.06
C LEU A 295 -15.16 46.90 -19.38
N ASN A 296 -14.15 47.69 -19.02
CA ASN A 296 -12.75 47.39 -19.36
C ASN A 296 -12.26 46.03 -18.79
N VAL A 297 -12.52 45.75 -17.51
CA VAL A 297 -12.19 44.45 -16.88
C VAL A 297 -13.05 43.32 -17.45
N ARG A 298 -14.29 43.59 -17.87
CA ARG A 298 -15.15 42.59 -18.53
C ARG A 298 -14.62 42.22 -19.91
N GLN A 299 -14.23 43.20 -20.72
CA GLN A 299 -13.61 42.99 -22.03
C GLN A 299 -12.35 42.13 -21.92
N LEU A 300 -11.43 42.47 -21.02
CA LEU A 300 -10.19 41.72 -20.82
C LEU A 300 -10.47 40.28 -20.32
N LYS A 301 -11.40 40.10 -19.37
CA LYS A 301 -11.79 38.76 -18.90
C LYS A 301 -12.49 37.93 -19.99
N ALA A 302 -13.35 38.54 -20.80
CA ALA A 302 -13.99 37.87 -21.94
C ALA A 302 -12.95 37.50 -23.02
N GLY A 303 -11.98 38.37 -23.30
CA GLY A 303 -10.84 38.09 -24.18
C GLY A 303 -10.01 36.89 -23.71
N THR A 304 -9.63 36.83 -22.42
CA THR A 304 -8.92 35.65 -21.87
C THR A 304 -9.74 34.37 -22.00
N LYS A 305 -11.05 34.40 -21.71
CA LYS A 305 -11.96 33.25 -21.87
C LYS A 305 -12.07 32.82 -23.34
N LEU A 306 -12.10 33.77 -24.28
CA LEU A 306 -12.13 33.50 -25.71
C LEU A 306 -10.83 32.83 -26.18
N VAL A 307 -9.66 33.24 -25.68
CA VAL A 307 -8.39 32.55 -25.97
C VAL A 307 -8.41 31.11 -25.45
N SER A 308 -8.85 30.86 -24.21
CA SER A 308 -8.96 29.48 -23.69
C SER A 308 -9.85 28.60 -24.57
N SER A 309 -11.05 29.06 -24.95
CA SER A 309 -11.97 28.28 -25.80
C SER A 309 -11.55 28.20 -27.28
N LEU A 310 -10.66 29.07 -27.76
CA LEU A 310 -10.02 28.91 -29.07
C LEU A 310 -8.83 27.94 -29.02
N ALA A 311 -8.11 27.85 -27.90
CA ALA A 311 -7.09 26.83 -27.68
C ALA A 311 -7.70 25.42 -27.58
N GLU A 312 -8.93 25.30 -27.06
CA GLU A 312 -9.72 24.06 -27.12
C GLU A 312 -10.08 23.59 -28.54
N CYS A 313 -9.82 24.39 -29.59
CA CYS A 313 -10.05 24.00 -31.00
C CYS A 313 -8.90 23.18 -31.63
N GLY A 314 -7.99 22.64 -30.81
CA GLY A 314 -6.86 21.84 -31.27
C GLY A 314 -5.84 22.65 -32.07
N ALA A 315 -4.95 21.94 -32.79
CA ALA A 315 -3.82 22.54 -33.51
C ALA A 315 -4.19 23.73 -34.40
N ARG A 316 -5.38 23.72 -35.05
CA ARG A 316 -5.86 24.82 -35.90
C ARG A 316 -6.15 26.11 -35.13
N GLY A 317 -6.80 26.00 -33.98
CA GLY A 317 -7.08 27.15 -33.11
C GLY A 317 -5.79 27.74 -32.56
N ILE A 318 -4.88 26.88 -32.13
CA ILE A 318 -3.55 27.24 -31.64
C ILE A 318 -2.73 27.93 -32.73
N GLU A 319 -2.65 27.36 -33.94
CA GLU A 319 -2.00 27.98 -35.09
C GLU A 319 -2.54 29.39 -35.38
N SER A 320 -3.87 29.59 -35.32
CA SER A 320 -4.49 30.89 -35.53
C SER A 320 -4.08 31.91 -34.46
N LEU A 321 -4.13 31.50 -33.20
CA LEU A 321 -3.72 32.31 -32.05
C LEU A 321 -2.21 32.64 -32.05
N LEU A 322 -1.35 31.69 -32.46
CA LEU A 322 0.09 31.90 -32.59
C LEU A 322 0.45 32.84 -33.75
N LYS A 323 -0.24 32.73 -34.89
CA LYS A 323 -0.10 33.68 -36.02
C LYS A 323 -0.50 35.11 -35.65
N ALA A 324 -1.39 35.25 -34.66
CA ALA A 324 -1.84 36.52 -34.10
C ALA A 324 -0.97 37.04 -32.94
N ASP A 325 0.09 36.32 -32.55
CA ASP A 325 0.97 36.62 -31.40
C ASP A 325 0.24 36.75 -30.05
N VAL A 326 -0.67 35.80 -29.78
CA VAL A 326 -1.41 35.74 -28.51
C VAL A 326 -0.49 35.67 -27.29
N ILE A 327 0.66 34.99 -27.40
CA ILE A 327 1.53 34.73 -26.25
C ILE A 327 2.14 36.05 -25.77
N ALA A 328 2.70 36.88 -26.66
CA ALA A 328 3.23 38.19 -26.27
C ALA A 328 2.15 39.08 -25.63
N LYS A 329 0.91 39.04 -26.14
CA LYS A 329 -0.22 39.82 -25.58
C LYS A 329 -0.75 39.29 -24.24
N LEU A 330 -0.61 38.00 -23.94
CA LEU A 330 -0.82 37.48 -22.58
C LEU A 330 0.31 37.91 -21.63
N TYR A 331 1.56 37.93 -22.11
CA TYR A 331 2.69 38.46 -21.35
C TYR A 331 2.55 39.95 -21.02
N ASP A 332 2.07 40.77 -21.96
CA ASP A 332 1.73 42.18 -21.72
C ASP A 332 0.80 42.33 -20.50
N LEU A 333 -0.21 41.47 -20.38
CA LEU A 333 -1.16 41.50 -19.25
C LEU A 333 -0.61 40.90 -17.94
N LEU A 334 0.32 39.94 -18.02
CA LEU A 334 0.98 39.35 -16.84
C LEU A 334 2.02 40.30 -16.23
N PHE A 335 2.71 41.08 -17.06
CA PHE A 335 3.76 42.02 -16.66
C PHE A 335 3.26 43.46 -16.44
N ALA A 336 2.09 43.85 -16.94
CA ALA A 336 1.58 45.21 -16.78
C ALA A 336 1.31 45.59 -15.31
N ASP A 337 1.77 46.79 -14.95
CA ASP A 337 1.52 47.41 -13.66
C ASP A 337 0.03 47.56 -13.36
N HIS A 338 -0.33 47.41 -12.08
CA HIS A 338 -1.70 47.56 -11.55
C HIS A 338 -2.75 46.58 -12.10
N VAL A 339 -2.37 45.55 -12.88
CA VAL A 339 -3.28 44.45 -13.25
C VAL A 339 -3.60 43.59 -12.03
N SER A 340 -4.89 43.43 -11.71
CA SER A 340 -5.34 42.61 -10.58
C SER A 340 -4.93 41.14 -10.73
N SER A 341 -4.61 40.46 -9.62
CA SER A 341 -4.36 39.01 -9.62
C SER A 341 -5.50 38.21 -10.27
N SER A 342 -6.76 38.67 -10.15
CA SER A 342 -7.92 38.03 -10.79
C SER A 342 -7.94 38.09 -12.32
N LEU A 343 -7.14 38.99 -12.94
CA LEU A 343 -6.92 39.02 -14.38
C LEU A 343 -5.62 38.31 -14.76
N LYS A 344 -4.56 38.38 -13.94
CA LYS A 344 -3.34 37.56 -14.14
C LYS A 344 -3.67 36.05 -14.13
N LEU A 345 -4.51 35.59 -13.21
CA LEU A 345 -4.99 34.19 -13.16
C LEU A 345 -5.73 33.78 -14.44
N ASN A 346 -6.61 34.66 -14.93
CA ASN A 346 -7.31 34.48 -16.21
C ASN A 346 -6.32 34.40 -17.40
N ALA A 347 -5.29 35.26 -17.44
CA ALA A 347 -4.25 35.23 -18.45
C ALA A 347 -3.41 33.93 -18.37
N PHE A 348 -3.11 33.44 -17.15
CA PHE A 348 -2.52 32.12 -16.96
C PHE A 348 -3.42 30.99 -17.46
N LYS A 349 -4.73 31.01 -17.24
CA LYS A 349 -5.65 29.99 -17.80
C LYS A 349 -5.83 30.11 -19.33
N SER A 350 -5.49 31.26 -19.91
CA SER A 350 -5.37 31.42 -21.37
C SER A 350 -4.08 30.78 -21.89
N LEU A 351 -2.96 31.05 -21.20
CA LEU A 351 -1.64 30.50 -21.51
C LEU A 351 -1.62 28.97 -21.37
N ASP A 352 -2.12 28.44 -20.25
CA ASP A 352 -2.24 27.00 -19.98
C ASP A 352 -3.06 26.28 -21.05
N GLY A 353 -4.16 26.89 -21.50
CA GLY A 353 -4.95 26.40 -22.62
C GLY A 353 -4.12 26.28 -23.91
N ILE A 354 -3.34 27.30 -24.25
CA ILE A 354 -2.44 27.29 -25.42
C ILE A 354 -1.37 26.19 -25.27
N LEU A 355 -0.73 26.11 -24.11
CA LEU A 355 0.35 25.17 -23.83
C LEU A 355 -0.11 23.71 -23.77
N SER A 356 -1.41 23.44 -23.58
CA SER A 356 -1.99 22.09 -23.62
C SER A 356 -1.84 21.35 -24.97
N THR A 357 -1.17 21.95 -25.96
CA THR A 357 -0.89 21.40 -27.29
C THR A 357 0.59 21.50 -27.61
N THR A 358 1.11 20.56 -28.40
CA THR A 358 2.52 20.55 -28.80
C THR A 358 2.89 21.80 -29.58
N GLU A 359 2.03 22.29 -30.46
CA GLU A 359 2.26 23.51 -31.24
C GLU A 359 2.41 24.75 -30.33
N GLY A 360 1.59 24.85 -29.28
CA GLY A 360 1.66 25.91 -28.28
C GLY A 360 2.88 25.80 -27.37
N MET A 361 3.16 24.59 -26.87
CA MET A 361 4.31 24.33 -25.98
C MET A 361 5.65 24.52 -26.71
N GLU A 362 5.79 23.99 -27.93
CA GLU A 362 7.01 24.20 -28.72
C GLU A 362 7.22 25.67 -29.07
N ALA A 363 6.15 26.39 -29.43
CA ALA A 363 6.25 27.82 -29.71
C ALA A 363 6.70 28.60 -28.46
N PHE A 364 6.24 28.21 -27.28
CA PHE A 364 6.60 28.84 -26.00
C PHE A 364 8.02 28.52 -25.54
N LEU A 365 8.48 27.28 -25.68
CA LEU A 365 9.83 26.85 -25.29
C LEU A 365 10.90 27.32 -26.28
N LYS A 366 10.62 27.24 -27.59
CA LYS A 366 11.63 27.39 -28.66
C LYS A 366 11.69 28.78 -29.31
N ASN A 367 10.59 29.55 -29.33
CA ASN A 367 10.61 30.88 -29.99
C ASN A 367 11.00 32.01 -29.02
N PRO A 368 11.81 32.98 -29.47
CA PRO A 368 12.08 34.19 -28.70
C PRO A 368 10.85 35.12 -28.70
N LEU A 369 10.32 35.43 -27.52
CA LEU A 369 9.13 36.27 -27.32
C LEU A 369 9.45 37.77 -27.16
N ASP A 370 10.73 38.16 -27.26
CA ASP A 370 11.16 39.55 -27.11
C ASP A 370 12.40 39.88 -27.95
N SER A 371 12.75 41.17 -27.99
CA SER A 371 13.95 41.67 -28.67
C SER A 371 15.28 41.30 -27.97
N GLN A 372 15.24 40.63 -26.82
CA GLN A 372 16.43 40.13 -26.10
C GLN A 372 16.71 38.65 -26.43
N GLY A 373 15.74 37.95 -27.03
CA GLY A 373 15.88 36.56 -27.46
C GLY A 373 15.34 35.51 -26.46
N LYS A 374 14.55 35.92 -25.46
CA LYS A 374 14.13 35.03 -24.36
C LYS A 374 12.94 34.15 -24.74
N SER A 375 12.95 32.90 -24.30
CA SER A 375 11.80 31.99 -24.40
C SER A 375 10.69 32.33 -23.40
N GLY A 376 9.50 31.73 -23.56
CA GLY A 376 8.41 31.83 -22.59
C GLY A 376 8.80 31.33 -21.20
N TYR A 377 9.46 30.18 -21.13
CA TYR A 377 9.96 29.60 -19.88
C TYR A 377 10.83 30.60 -19.10
N GLN A 378 11.80 31.22 -19.77
CA GLN A 378 12.67 32.25 -19.16
C GLN A 378 11.87 33.47 -18.68
N ARG A 379 10.86 33.91 -19.43
CA ARG A 379 9.99 35.03 -19.01
C ARG A 379 9.03 34.66 -17.87
N LEU A 380 8.67 33.39 -17.67
CA LEU A 380 7.93 32.97 -16.47
C LEU A 380 8.82 32.93 -15.22
N LEU A 381 10.09 32.50 -15.34
CA LEU A 381 11.05 32.61 -14.24
C LEU A 381 11.27 34.07 -13.83
N GLU A 382 11.41 34.99 -14.79
CA GLU A 382 11.48 36.43 -14.50
C GLU A 382 10.22 36.96 -13.80
N LEU A 383 9.03 36.43 -14.12
CA LEU A 383 7.77 36.81 -13.47
C LEU A 383 7.65 36.27 -12.03
N ILE A 384 8.19 35.08 -11.75
CA ILE A 384 8.26 34.47 -10.41
C ILE A 384 9.26 35.20 -9.51
N LEU A 385 10.36 35.70 -10.06
CA LEU A 385 11.38 36.45 -9.33
C LEU A 385 10.98 37.91 -9.03
N MET A 386 9.74 38.30 -9.36
CA MET A 386 9.12 39.57 -8.98
C MET A 386 8.07 39.36 -7.88
N ASP A 387 7.74 40.40 -7.12
CA ASP A 387 6.68 40.35 -6.09
C ASP A 387 5.31 39.98 -6.68
N GLN A 388 4.92 38.70 -6.62
CA GLN A 388 3.58 38.22 -6.97
C GLN A 388 2.80 37.78 -5.72
N THR A 389 1.47 37.90 -5.78
CA THR A 389 0.59 37.26 -4.78
C THR A 389 0.65 35.73 -4.91
N VAL A 390 0.64 34.98 -3.80
CA VAL A 390 0.78 33.50 -3.76
C VAL A 390 0.00 32.77 -4.87
N ARG A 391 -1.28 33.08 -5.08
CA ARG A 391 -2.10 32.44 -6.14
C ARG A 391 -1.52 32.58 -7.56
N VAL A 392 -0.87 33.71 -7.85
CA VAL A 392 -0.23 34.02 -9.14
C VAL A 392 1.12 33.29 -9.26
N PHE A 393 1.85 33.12 -8.15
CA PHE A 393 3.00 32.23 -8.08
C PHE A 393 2.59 30.77 -8.35
N THR A 394 1.61 30.23 -7.63
CA THR A 394 1.10 28.85 -7.83
C THR A 394 0.63 28.60 -9.27
N ALA A 395 -0.09 29.55 -9.86
CA ALA A 395 -0.53 29.47 -11.26
C ALA A 395 0.64 29.49 -12.27
N CYS A 396 1.77 30.12 -11.92
CA CYS A 396 2.98 30.10 -12.74
C CYS A 396 3.73 28.78 -12.57
N SER A 397 3.90 28.29 -11.33
CA SER A 397 4.53 27.00 -11.04
C SER A 397 3.81 25.83 -11.71
N ALA A 398 2.48 25.83 -11.74
CA ALA A 398 1.68 24.81 -12.43
C ALA A 398 1.95 24.76 -13.96
N VAL A 399 2.22 25.91 -14.58
CA VAL A 399 2.62 25.98 -15.99
C VAL A 399 4.07 25.49 -16.17
N LEU A 400 4.98 25.83 -15.26
CA LEU A 400 6.37 25.34 -15.30
C LEU A 400 6.46 23.82 -15.11
N GLN A 401 5.63 23.23 -14.24
CA GLN A 401 5.57 21.77 -14.08
C GLN A 401 5.09 21.05 -15.35
N LYS A 402 4.12 21.62 -16.08
CA LYS A 402 3.74 21.12 -17.41
C LYS A 402 4.84 21.27 -18.46
N CYS A 403 5.66 22.31 -18.39
CA CYS A 403 6.84 22.44 -19.24
C CYS A 403 7.88 21.36 -18.91
N HIS A 404 8.13 21.12 -17.61
CA HIS A 404 9.10 20.13 -17.15
C HIS A 404 8.74 18.71 -17.58
N LEU A 405 7.49 18.28 -17.39
CA LEU A 405 7.00 16.99 -17.87
C LEU A 405 7.11 16.85 -19.41
N TYR A 406 6.84 17.92 -20.16
CA TYR A 406 7.01 17.93 -21.61
C TYR A 406 8.48 17.74 -22.02
N GLU A 407 9.41 18.40 -21.33
CA GLU A 407 10.86 18.25 -21.55
C GLU A 407 11.35 16.84 -21.18
N ILE A 408 10.93 16.28 -20.04
CA ILE A 408 11.29 14.91 -19.64
C ILE A 408 10.77 13.88 -20.65
N LEU A 409 9.53 14.00 -21.13
CA LEU A 409 8.99 13.11 -22.15
C LEU A 409 9.78 13.18 -23.47
N SER A 410 10.24 14.37 -23.87
CA SER A 410 11.16 14.52 -25.01
C SER A 410 12.53 13.91 -24.76
N ASP A 411 13.02 13.91 -23.51
CA ASP A 411 14.31 13.34 -23.14
C ASP A 411 14.27 11.80 -23.08
N VAL A 412 13.20 11.21 -22.53
CA VAL A 412 12.96 9.76 -22.54
C VAL A 412 12.81 9.24 -23.96
N LYS A 413 12.00 9.89 -24.80
CA LYS A 413 11.87 9.52 -26.22
C LYS A 413 13.23 9.52 -26.91
N ARG A 414 14.02 10.59 -26.75
CA ARG A 414 15.34 10.71 -27.37
C ARG A 414 16.30 9.60 -26.93
N MET A 415 16.20 9.12 -25.69
CA MET A 415 17.02 7.99 -25.22
C MET A 415 16.53 6.66 -25.78
N ALA A 416 15.21 6.43 -25.87
CA ALA A 416 14.66 5.25 -26.55
C ALA A 416 15.04 5.21 -28.05
N ASP A 417 14.93 6.34 -28.76
CA ASP A 417 15.40 6.49 -30.15
C ASP A 417 16.89 6.15 -30.28
N GLN A 418 17.74 6.66 -29.37
CA GLN A 418 19.18 6.45 -29.36
C GLN A 418 19.58 4.99 -29.05
N LEU A 419 18.82 4.29 -28.22
CA LEU A 419 19.03 2.87 -27.91
C LEU A 419 18.56 1.97 -29.05
N ALA A 420 17.48 2.32 -29.75
CA ALA A 420 16.98 1.59 -30.92
C ALA A 420 17.93 1.67 -32.13
N ASP A 421 18.67 2.78 -32.29
CA ASP A 421 19.64 2.98 -33.37
C ASP A 421 20.97 2.21 -33.18
N ILE A 422 21.16 1.47 -32.07
CA ILE A 422 22.37 0.67 -31.82
C ILE A 422 22.38 -0.56 -32.75
N PRO A 423 23.35 -0.69 -33.67
CA PRO A 423 23.38 -1.82 -34.60
C PRO A 423 23.83 -3.11 -33.92
N PRO A 424 23.24 -4.28 -34.24
CA PRO A 424 23.70 -5.56 -33.72
C PRO A 424 25.14 -5.86 -34.15
N PRO A 425 25.93 -6.59 -33.34
CA PRO A 425 27.32 -6.86 -33.63
C PRO A 425 27.51 -7.62 -34.96
N PRO A 426 28.55 -7.31 -35.75
CA PRO A 426 28.83 -8.04 -36.97
C PRO A 426 29.18 -9.51 -36.64
N PRO A 427 28.70 -10.49 -37.43
CA PRO A 427 28.95 -11.90 -37.15
C PRO A 427 30.46 -12.21 -37.19
N PRO A 428 30.94 -13.16 -36.36
CA PRO A 428 32.37 -13.43 -36.21
C PRO A 428 33.02 -13.80 -37.55
N THR A 429 34.02 -13.00 -37.95
CA THR A 429 34.75 -13.24 -39.20
C THR A 429 35.74 -14.38 -39.04
N ASP A 430 35.28 -15.56 -39.46
CA ASP A 430 35.98 -16.83 -39.65
C ASP A 430 37.46 -16.64 -40.08
N SER A 431 38.39 -16.73 -39.12
CA SER A 431 39.82 -16.44 -39.28
C SER A 431 40.58 -17.60 -39.93
N LYS A 432 40.23 -17.87 -41.19
CA LYS A 432 40.83 -18.93 -42.03
C LYS A 432 42.26 -18.59 -42.48
N ASP A 433 43.22 -18.91 -41.61
CA ASP A 433 44.58 -19.22 -42.04
C ASP A 433 44.68 -20.65 -42.61
N ALA A 434 45.81 -20.95 -43.27
CA ALA A 434 46.03 -22.15 -44.09
C ALA A 434 45.98 -23.50 -43.30
N ASP A 435 45.82 -24.69 -43.90
CA ASP A 435 46.43 -25.12 -45.17
C ASP A 435 45.83 -26.43 -45.78
N GLN A 436 46.26 -26.75 -47.02
CA GLN A 436 46.33 -28.08 -47.69
C GLN A 436 45.08 -28.86 -48.21
N GLU A 437 44.97 -28.83 -49.56
CA GLU A 437 44.90 -29.98 -50.50
C GLU A 437 43.65 -30.88 -50.75
N THR A 438 42.98 -30.56 -51.88
CA THR A 438 42.55 -31.47 -52.99
C THR A 438 41.20 -32.25 -52.96
N PRO A 439 40.61 -32.62 -54.13
CA PRO A 439 39.15 -32.76 -54.27
C PRO A 439 38.57 -34.03 -54.97
N ALA A 440 37.36 -34.44 -54.58
CA ALA A 440 36.30 -35.07 -55.41
C ALA A 440 34.97 -35.10 -54.60
N ALA A 441 33.80 -34.57 -54.99
CA ALA A 441 33.03 -34.63 -56.25
C ALA A 441 32.09 -35.86 -56.37
N VAL A 442 30.85 -35.74 -55.85
CA VAL A 442 29.65 -36.50 -56.26
C VAL A 442 28.42 -35.58 -56.22
N GLU A 443 27.57 -35.60 -57.25
CA GLU A 443 26.23 -35.00 -57.23
C GLU A 443 25.17 -36.04 -56.81
N ARG A 444 24.17 -35.68 -55.98
CA ARG A 444 22.72 -35.59 -56.33
C ARG A 444 21.77 -35.49 -55.12
N PRO A 445 20.53 -34.97 -55.30
CA PRO A 445 19.67 -34.54 -54.20
C PRO A 445 18.60 -35.55 -53.78
N GLY A 446 18.14 -35.43 -52.53
CA GLY A 446 16.92 -36.08 -52.02
C GLY A 446 16.61 -35.67 -50.57
N ARG A 447 15.47 -34.98 -50.40
CA ARG A 447 14.39 -35.21 -49.40
C ARG A 447 14.59 -36.31 -48.33
N ASP A 448 14.15 -36.17 -47.07
CA ASP A 448 13.09 -35.32 -46.48
C ASP A 448 13.38 -34.99 -44.98
N PHE A 449 12.76 -33.91 -44.46
CA PHE A 449 12.32 -33.60 -43.08
C PHE A 449 13.25 -33.69 -41.83
N ASP A 450 12.88 -32.89 -40.83
CA ASP A 450 13.18 -32.92 -39.38
C ASP A 450 14.64 -32.99 -38.90
N SER A 451 15.24 -31.81 -38.69
CA SER A 451 15.67 -31.33 -37.36
C SER A 451 16.40 -30.00 -37.52
N GLU A 452 15.72 -28.88 -37.27
CA GLU A 452 16.41 -27.64 -36.92
C GLU A 452 16.80 -27.75 -35.45
N VAL A 453 18.06 -28.14 -35.23
CA VAL A 453 18.69 -28.04 -33.91
C VAL A 453 18.89 -26.56 -33.65
N GLU A 454 18.11 -26.00 -32.72
CA GLU A 454 18.41 -24.71 -32.12
C GLU A 454 19.80 -24.81 -31.50
N VAL A 455 20.77 -24.11 -32.10
CA VAL A 455 22.06 -23.88 -31.48
C VAL A 455 21.78 -22.87 -30.35
N PRO A 456 22.09 -23.18 -29.07
CA PRO A 456 21.89 -22.23 -28.00
C PRO A 456 22.59 -20.93 -28.34
N MET A 457 21.85 -19.82 -28.37
CA MET A 457 22.45 -18.50 -28.49
C MET A 457 23.18 -18.21 -27.19
N ASP A 458 24.47 -17.91 -27.32
CA ASP A 458 25.38 -17.68 -26.19
C ASP A 458 25.03 -16.34 -25.53
N MET A 459 24.16 -16.37 -24.51
CA MET A 459 23.55 -15.19 -23.90
C MET A 459 24.58 -14.24 -23.31
N ASP A 460 25.67 -14.76 -22.74
CA ASP A 460 26.80 -13.97 -22.24
C ASP A 460 27.36 -13.05 -23.35
N HIS A 461 27.46 -13.55 -24.59
CA HIS A 461 27.95 -12.78 -25.73
C HIS A 461 26.93 -11.77 -26.29
N LEU A 462 25.63 -11.94 -26.00
CA LEU A 462 24.62 -10.90 -26.27
C LEU A 462 24.68 -9.79 -25.22
N LEU A 463 24.80 -10.14 -23.94
CA LEU A 463 24.93 -9.20 -22.83
C LEU A 463 26.21 -8.36 -22.91
N GLU A 464 27.35 -8.96 -23.29
CA GLU A 464 28.59 -8.23 -23.62
C GLU A 464 28.44 -7.26 -24.81
N SER A 465 27.44 -7.47 -25.69
CA SER A 465 27.26 -6.67 -26.91
C SER A 465 26.32 -5.47 -26.74
N SER A 466 25.37 -5.52 -25.79
CA SER A 466 24.47 -4.40 -25.46
C SER A 466 25.15 -3.38 -24.55
N SER A 467 26.12 -2.64 -25.09
CA SER A 467 26.95 -1.68 -24.33
C SER A 467 26.21 -0.37 -23.95
N ILE A 468 25.12 -0.48 -23.21
CA ILE A 468 24.46 0.63 -22.52
C ILE A 468 25.30 0.97 -21.28
N SER A 469 25.52 2.24 -20.96
CA SER A 469 26.27 2.60 -19.76
C SER A 469 25.37 2.60 -18.51
N GLU A 470 25.93 2.22 -17.37
CA GLU A 470 25.27 2.23 -16.06
C GLU A 470 24.65 3.61 -15.75
N GLY A 471 25.38 4.70 -16.04
CA GLY A 471 24.87 6.07 -15.88
C GLY A 471 23.76 6.47 -16.86
N ASP A 472 23.64 5.83 -18.03
CA ASP A 472 22.49 6.03 -18.91
C ASP A 472 21.25 5.27 -18.39
N LEU A 473 21.44 4.11 -17.76
CA LEU A 473 20.37 3.35 -17.08
C LEU A 473 19.87 4.07 -15.82
N GLU A 474 20.78 4.56 -14.96
CA GLU A 474 20.44 5.41 -13.80
C GLU A 474 19.66 6.65 -14.24
N LYS A 475 20.12 7.32 -15.31
CA LYS A 475 19.43 8.49 -15.87
C LYS A 475 18.04 8.14 -16.41
N LEU A 476 17.90 7.04 -17.15
CA LEU A 476 16.61 6.58 -17.66
C LEU A 476 15.63 6.29 -16.52
N LEU A 477 16.09 5.58 -15.48
CA LEU A 477 15.32 5.30 -14.28
C LEU A 477 14.87 6.59 -13.59
N GLY A 478 15.78 7.55 -13.39
CA GLY A 478 15.45 8.86 -12.82
C GLY A 478 14.37 9.61 -13.60
N LEU A 479 14.42 9.61 -14.94
CA LEU A 479 13.39 10.25 -15.76
C LEU A 479 12.04 9.53 -15.73
N LEU A 480 12.03 8.19 -15.67
CA LEU A 480 10.78 7.41 -15.54
C LEU A 480 10.12 7.65 -14.17
N ASN A 481 10.90 7.64 -13.10
CA ASN A 481 10.42 7.92 -11.75
C ASN A 481 9.85 9.35 -11.65
N GLU A 482 10.49 10.34 -12.27
CA GLU A 482 9.97 11.71 -12.30
C GLU A 482 8.70 11.82 -13.17
N ILE A 483 8.56 11.08 -14.27
CA ILE A 483 7.28 11.01 -15.01
C ILE A 483 6.17 10.46 -14.11
N PHE A 484 6.43 9.39 -13.36
CA PHE A 484 5.46 8.81 -12.42
C PHE A 484 5.04 9.84 -11.35
N HIS A 485 6.02 10.45 -10.68
CA HIS A 485 5.81 11.48 -9.66
C HIS A 485 5.04 12.70 -10.19
N LEU A 486 5.37 13.18 -11.39
CA LEU A 486 4.67 14.31 -12.03
C LEU A 486 3.24 13.94 -12.46
N LEU A 487 2.96 12.69 -12.80
CA LEU A 487 1.60 12.22 -13.11
C LEU A 487 0.74 12.03 -11.84
N GLU A 488 1.33 11.51 -10.76
CA GLU A 488 0.66 11.34 -9.47
C GLU A 488 0.35 12.69 -8.81
N THR A 489 1.31 13.61 -8.77
CA THR A 489 1.11 14.95 -8.18
C THR A 489 0.26 15.89 -9.04
N ALA A 490 0.06 15.61 -10.33
CA ALA A 490 -0.57 16.50 -11.31
C ALA A 490 -1.88 17.19 -10.84
N PRO A 491 -2.81 16.53 -10.11
CA PRO A 491 -4.05 17.15 -9.62
C PRO A 491 -3.82 18.30 -8.64
N HIS A 492 -2.62 18.42 -8.05
CA HIS A 492 -2.28 19.45 -7.06
C HIS A 492 -1.10 20.32 -7.53
N SER A 493 -0.17 19.77 -8.32
CA SER A 493 1.01 20.47 -8.84
C SER A 493 0.78 21.17 -10.18
N MET A 494 -0.13 20.68 -11.04
CA MET A 494 -0.28 21.13 -12.44
C MET A 494 -1.60 21.84 -12.78
N ILE A 495 -2.47 22.14 -11.82
CA ILE A 495 -3.71 22.90 -12.04
C ILE A 495 -3.71 24.25 -11.32
N GLN A 496 -4.45 25.21 -11.86
CA GLN A 496 -4.62 26.51 -11.21
C GLN A 496 -5.60 26.38 -10.02
N PRO A 497 -5.24 26.83 -8.80
CA PRO A 497 -6.12 26.75 -7.65
C PRO A 497 -7.44 27.52 -7.88
N PRO A 498 -8.60 27.00 -7.44
CA PRO A 498 -9.90 27.65 -7.65
C PRO A 498 -9.93 29.10 -7.17
N VAL A 499 -10.59 30.00 -7.92
CA VAL A 499 -10.63 31.45 -7.61
C VAL A 499 -11.14 31.78 -6.18
N LYS A 500 -11.85 30.84 -5.54
CA LYS A 500 -12.34 30.94 -4.16
C LYS A 500 -11.49 30.23 -3.09
N SER A 501 -10.48 29.41 -3.42
CA SER A 501 -9.66 28.73 -2.41
C SER A 501 -8.68 29.68 -1.72
N PHE A 502 -8.41 29.46 -0.44
CA PHE A 502 -7.42 30.24 0.30
C PHE A 502 -6.05 29.54 0.26
N PRO A 503 -4.94 30.30 0.12
CA PRO A 503 -3.59 29.75 0.19
C PRO A 503 -3.22 29.51 1.67
N THR A 504 -3.72 28.42 2.22
CA THR A 504 -3.51 27.94 3.60
C THR A 504 -3.03 26.49 3.56
N SER A 505 -2.32 26.02 4.59
CA SER A 505 -1.88 24.62 4.70
C SER A 505 -3.05 23.62 4.76
N ALA A 506 -4.20 24.04 5.32
CA ALA A 506 -5.40 23.22 5.44
C ALA A 506 -6.66 23.94 4.92
N ARG A 507 -7.71 23.15 4.62
CA ARG A 507 -9.06 23.61 4.26
C ARG A 507 -10.14 22.90 5.09
N ILE A 508 -11.19 23.64 5.45
CA ILE A 508 -12.43 23.11 6.05
C ILE A 508 -13.59 23.19 5.06
N THR A 509 -13.68 24.30 4.31
CA THR A 509 -14.67 24.49 3.25
C THR A 509 -14.04 25.14 2.03
N GLY A 510 -14.39 24.64 0.85
CA GLY A 510 -13.95 25.16 -0.45
C GLY A 510 -14.67 24.42 -1.58
N PRO A 511 -14.76 25.00 -2.78
CA PRO A 511 -15.12 24.19 -3.95
C PRO A 511 -14.01 23.15 -4.18
N PRO A 512 -14.34 21.89 -4.51
CA PRO A 512 -13.33 20.92 -4.91
C PRO A 512 -12.56 21.42 -6.14
N GLU A 513 -11.36 20.89 -6.36
CA GLU A 513 -10.67 21.03 -7.64
C GLU A 513 -11.56 20.47 -8.77
N ARG A 514 -11.71 21.22 -9.87
CA ARG A 514 -12.63 20.93 -10.97
C ARG A 514 -11.98 20.88 -12.34
N ASP A 515 -10.79 21.45 -12.46
CA ASP A 515 -10.00 21.36 -13.69
C ASP A 515 -9.19 20.06 -13.62
N ASP A 516 -9.26 19.25 -14.67
CA ASP A 516 -8.58 17.96 -14.77
C ASP A 516 -7.25 18.13 -15.51
N PRO A 517 -6.09 17.78 -14.91
CA PRO A 517 -4.79 17.92 -15.57
C PRO A 517 -4.59 16.93 -16.72
N TYR A 518 -5.22 15.76 -16.68
CA TYR A 518 -4.78 14.60 -17.45
C TYR A 518 -5.01 14.66 -18.98
N PRO A 519 -6.09 15.26 -19.54
CA PRO A 519 -6.29 15.31 -20.99
C PRO A 519 -5.16 16.03 -21.76
N PRO A 520 -4.59 17.15 -21.27
CA PRO A 520 -3.30 17.68 -21.72
C PRO A 520 -2.13 16.68 -21.59
N LEU A 521 -1.98 15.98 -20.46
CA LEU A 521 -0.84 15.09 -20.22
C LEU A 521 -0.88 13.84 -21.12
N PHE A 522 -2.06 13.25 -21.34
CA PHE A 522 -2.25 12.19 -22.35
C PHE A 522 -1.89 12.65 -23.76
N ARG A 523 -2.09 13.93 -24.09
CA ARG A 523 -1.66 14.51 -25.37
C ARG A 523 -0.14 14.66 -25.46
N TYR A 524 0.53 15.01 -24.36
CA TYR A 524 2.00 15.01 -24.33
C TYR A 524 2.58 13.59 -24.43
N LEU A 525 1.96 12.61 -23.76
CA LEU A 525 2.35 11.20 -23.80
C LEU A 525 2.16 10.60 -25.21
N HIS A 526 1.03 10.88 -25.87
CA HIS A 526 0.76 10.49 -27.26
C HIS A 526 1.74 11.16 -28.24
N ASN A 527 1.89 12.49 -28.18
CA ASN A 527 2.76 13.21 -29.12
C ASN A 527 4.25 12.88 -28.96
N HIS A 528 4.70 12.50 -27.76
CA HIS A 528 6.05 11.97 -27.54
C HIS A 528 6.19 10.47 -27.82
N GLN A 529 5.10 9.75 -28.11
CA GLN A 529 5.12 8.30 -28.36
C GLN A 529 5.67 7.52 -27.16
N PHE A 530 5.14 7.82 -25.97
CA PHE A 530 5.62 7.25 -24.71
C PHE A 530 5.43 5.73 -24.64
N LEU A 531 4.32 5.21 -25.14
CA LEU A 531 4.04 3.77 -25.10
C LEU A 531 4.89 3.00 -26.11
N GLU A 532 5.16 3.56 -27.28
CA GLU A 532 6.12 3.00 -28.23
C GLU A 532 7.55 3.07 -27.69
N SER A 533 7.91 4.16 -26.99
CA SER A 533 9.21 4.27 -26.29
C SER A 533 9.35 3.22 -25.19
N ALA A 534 8.31 3.01 -24.37
CA ALA A 534 8.27 1.94 -23.37
C ALA A 534 8.35 0.54 -24.01
N THR A 535 7.68 0.33 -25.16
CA THR A 535 7.77 -0.91 -25.93
C THR A 535 9.21 -1.20 -26.36
N VAL A 536 9.91 -0.18 -26.89
CA VAL A 536 11.33 -0.28 -27.28
C VAL A 536 12.22 -0.62 -26.07
N LEU A 537 12.06 0.08 -24.95
CA LEU A 537 12.85 -0.14 -23.74
C LEU A 537 12.63 -1.54 -23.13
N LEU A 538 11.40 -2.07 -23.19
CA LEU A 538 11.08 -3.45 -22.79
C LEU A 538 11.53 -4.51 -23.81
N SER A 539 11.93 -4.12 -25.02
CA SER A 539 12.40 -5.03 -26.09
C SER A 539 13.92 -5.08 -26.24
N ILE A 540 14.67 -4.22 -25.53
CA ILE A 540 16.13 -4.14 -25.60
C ILE A 540 16.72 -4.85 -24.37
N PRO A 541 17.53 -5.92 -24.53
CA PRO A 541 17.99 -6.76 -23.41
C PRO A 541 18.60 -5.98 -22.23
N GLY A 542 19.49 -5.02 -22.49
CA GLY A 542 20.15 -4.24 -21.43
C GLY A 542 19.25 -3.27 -20.65
N THR A 543 18.02 -3.02 -21.10
CA THR A 543 16.99 -2.26 -20.34
C THR A 543 15.88 -3.16 -19.82
N SER A 544 15.53 -4.24 -20.53
CA SER A 544 14.53 -5.21 -20.08
C SER A 544 15.06 -6.12 -18.95
N SER A 545 16.37 -6.36 -18.87
CA SER A 545 17.00 -7.06 -17.74
C SER A 545 17.31 -6.15 -16.54
N HIS A 546 16.96 -4.85 -16.59
CA HIS A 546 17.22 -3.92 -15.50
C HIS A 546 15.96 -3.72 -14.64
N PRO A 547 15.85 -4.35 -13.45
CA PRO A 547 14.58 -4.47 -12.73
C PRO A 547 13.97 -3.11 -12.37
N GLY A 548 14.78 -2.11 -12.06
CA GLY A 548 14.28 -0.75 -11.80
C GLY A 548 13.60 -0.08 -13.00
N VAL A 549 14.08 -0.34 -14.23
CA VAL A 549 13.50 0.27 -15.45
C VAL A 549 12.19 -0.42 -15.80
N VAL A 550 12.14 -1.75 -15.73
CA VAL A 550 10.90 -2.52 -15.90
C VAL A 550 9.87 -2.12 -14.84
N GLN A 551 10.27 -1.98 -13.58
CA GLN A 551 9.39 -1.59 -12.48
C GLN A 551 8.82 -0.18 -12.66
N ALA A 552 9.66 0.82 -12.99
CA ALA A 552 9.19 2.18 -13.23
C ALA A 552 8.20 2.26 -14.43
N ILE A 553 8.41 1.47 -15.48
CA ILE A 553 7.45 1.34 -16.59
C ILE A 553 6.13 0.70 -16.11
N ARG A 554 6.19 -0.38 -15.32
CA ARG A 554 5.00 -1.03 -14.74
C ARG A 554 4.21 -0.09 -13.84
N GLU A 555 4.87 0.73 -13.02
CA GLU A 555 4.23 1.69 -12.12
C GLU A 555 3.45 2.77 -12.89
N ILE A 556 4.03 3.33 -13.95
CA ILE A 556 3.33 4.27 -14.84
C ILE A 556 2.12 3.60 -15.52
N LEU A 557 2.28 2.37 -16.02
CA LEU A 557 1.17 1.63 -16.65
C LEU A 557 0.05 1.28 -15.65
N GLN A 558 0.42 0.87 -14.43
CA GLN A 558 -0.53 0.59 -13.36
C GLN A 558 -1.30 1.85 -12.95
N PHE A 559 -0.62 2.99 -12.82
CA PHE A 559 -1.23 4.30 -12.55
C PHE A 559 -2.24 4.68 -13.63
N LEU A 560 -1.87 4.59 -14.91
CA LEU A 560 -2.78 4.83 -16.04
C LEU A 560 -4.02 3.91 -15.93
N ALA A 561 -3.81 2.64 -15.63
CA ALA A 561 -4.87 1.64 -15.54
C ALA A 561 -5.79 1.76 -14.30
N GLN A 562 -5.44 2.58 -13.30
CA GLN A 562 -6.35 2.85 -12.17
C GLN A 562 -7.55 3.74 -12.56
N SER A 563 -7.52 4.41 -13.71
CA SER A 563 -8.55 5.38 -14.09
C SER A 563 -9.21 5.09 -15.43
N GLN A 564 -10.49 5.47 -15.57
CA GLN A 564 -11.21 5.38 -16.84
C GLN A 564 -10.45 6.05 -17.99
N LYS A 565 -9.85 7.22 -17.75
CA LYS A 565 -9.20 8.02 -18.81
C LYS A 565 -7.82 7.46 -19.20
N GLY A 566 -7.08 6.88 -18.27
CA GLY A 566 -5.82 6.21 -18.57
C GLY A 566 -6.01 4.84 -19.23
N LEU A 567 -7.01 4.04 -18.83
CA LEU A 567 -7.40 2.84 -19.58
C LEU A 567 -7.86 3.18 -21.00
N LEU A 568 -8.62 4.26 -21.18
CA LEU A 568 -8.96 4.76 -22.53
C LEU A 568 -7.72 5.20 -23.31
N PHE A 569 -6.73 5.85 -22.69
CA PHE A 569 -5.48 6.23 -23.34
C PHE A 569 -4.75 4.99 -23.89
N LEU A 570 -4.58 3.95 -23.06
CA LEU A 570 -3.97 2.68 -23.45
C LEU A 570 -4.73 1.98 -24.62
N LEU A 571 -6.07 2.00 -24.60
CA LEU A 571 -6.89 1.37 -25.64
C LEU A 571 -6.99 2.17 -26.95
N PHE A 572 -6.83 3.50 -26.91
CA PHE A 572 -6.66 4.27 -28.14
C PHE A 572 -5.28 4.04 -28.79
N GLU A 573 -4.27 3.68 -27.98
CA GLU A 573 -2.94 3.22 -28.44
C GLU A 573 -2.80 1.68 -28.37
N ASN A 574 -3.84 0.96 -28.82
CA ASN A 574 -3.94 -0.50 -28.70
C ASN A 574 -2.76 -1.27 -29.33
N GLU A 575 -2.19 -0.82 -30.46
CA GLU A 575 -1.02 -1.47 -31.07
C GLU A 575 0.19 -1.48 -30.12
N ALA A 576 0.50 -0.35 -29.48
CA ALA A 576 1.59 -0.25 -28.50
C ALA A 576 1.26 -1.03 -27.22
N THR A 577 0.01 -0.92 -26.73
CA THR A 577 -0.41 -1.60 -25.49
C THR A 577 -0.41 -3.13 -25.64
N ASN A 578 -0.78 -3.67 -26.82
CA ASN A 578 -0.64 -5.08 -27.16
C ASN A 578 0.84 -5.55 -27.15
N LEU A 579 1.77 -4.71 -27.60
CA LEU A 579 3.21 -5.03 -27.60
C LEU A 579 3.81 -4.96 -26.19
N ILE A 580 3.47 -3.93 -25.41
CA ILE A 580 3.85 -3.79 -23.98
C ILE A 580 3.38 -5.02 -23.19
N ALA A 581 2.11 -5.42 -23.33
CA ALA A 581 1.56 -6.56 -22.60
C ALA A 581 2.35 -7.85 -22.89
N ARG A 582 2.66 -8.12 -24.17
CA ARG A 582 3.47 -9.28 -24.57
C ARG A 582 4.90 -9.22 -24.03
N ALA A 583 5.56 -8.06 -24.10
CA ALA A 583 6.93 -7.90 -23.61
C ALA A 583 7.02 -8.09 -22.08
N LEU A 584 6.06 -7.57 -21.31
CA LEU A 584 5.99 -7.76 -19.87
C LEU A 584 5.73 -9.22 -19.45
N CYS A 585 4.93 -9.96 -20.22
CA CYS A 585 4.72 -11.40 -19.99
C CYS A 585 5.95 -12.23 -20.38
N GLN A 586 6.62 -11.92 -21.50
CA GLN A 586 7.83 -12.64 -21.94
C GLN A 586 9.01 -12.47 -20.96
N ALA A 587 9.12 -11.32 -20.30
CA ALA A 587 10.08 -11.14 -19.20
C ALA A 587 9.77 -12.07 -18.01
N ALA A 588 8.51 -12.18 -17.61
CA ALA A 588 8.07 -13.03 -16.49
C ALA A 588 8.26 -14.54 -16.76
N GLU A 589 8.18 -14.97 -18.02
CA GLU A 589 8.42 -16.38 -18.40
C GLU A 589 9.92 -16.76 -18.30
N GLN A 590 10.85 -15.82 -18.50
CA GLN A 590 12.29 -16.11 -18.48
C GLN A 590 12.85 -16.38 -17.08
N ASP A 591 12.26 -15.78 -16.03
CA ASP A 591 12.66 -15.99 -14.63
C ASP A 591 12.25 -17.36 -14.06
N GLN A 592 11.55 -18.22 -14.83
CA GLN A 592 11.05 -19.53 -14.39
C GLN A 592 11.91 -20.73 -14.79
N ASP A 593 12.76 -20.61 -15.82
CA ASP A 593 13.56 -21.75 -16.33
C ASP A 593 14.83 -22.04 -15.51
N ASP A 594 15.34 -21.03 -14.79
CA ASP A 594 16.42 -21.21 -13.84
C ASP A 594 15.91 -22.01 -12.62
N ASN A 595 16.44 -23.22 -12.40
CA ASN A 595 15.88 -24.21 -11.47
C ASN A 595 16.02 -23.87 -9.96
N LEU A 596 16.33 -22.61 -9.63
CA LEU A 596 16.13 -22.06 -8.30
C LEU A 596 14.67 -21.62 -8.19
N GLN A 597 13.99 -21.98 -7.10
CA GLN A 597 12.66 -21.43 -6.81
C GLN A 597 12.79 -19.95 -6.42
N SER A 598 12.85 -19.09 -7.44
CA SER A 598 13.04 -17.65 -7.31
C SER A 598 11.96 -16.99 -6.46
N GLU A 599 12.21 -15.75 -6.04
CA GLU A 599 11.33 -15.07 -5.10
C GLU A 599 9.98 -14.77 -5.75
N GLY A 600 8.91 -15.31 -5.18
CA GLY A 600 7.55 -15.11 -5.71
C GLY A 600 7.17 -13.63 -5.67
N ASN A 601 7.17 -13.00 -6.83
CA ASN A 601 6.92 -11.57 -7.01
C ASN A 601 5.67 -11.34 -7.87
N ASN A 602 5.01 -10.18 -7.73
CA ASN A 602 3.70 -9.91 -8.35
C ASN A 602 3.76 -9.58 -9.87
N GLU A 603 4.80 -10.03 -10.57
CA GLU A 603 5.18 -9.52 -11.89
C GLU A 603 4.27 -10.04 -13.01
N ASP A 604 4.08 -11.36 -13.09
CA ASP A 604 3.11 -12.05 -13.94
C ASP A 604 1.70 -11.47 -13.77
N SER A 605 1.36 -11.16 -12.51
CA SER A 605 0.04 -10.67 -12.10
C SER A 605 -0.25 -9.27 -12.65
N CYS A 606 0.74 -8.38 -12.68
CA CYS A 606 0.59 -7.01 -13.16
C CYS A 606 0.25 -6.96 -14.66
N ALA A 607 1.01 -7.68 -15.49
CA ALA A 607 0.80 -7.72 -16.93
C ALA A 607 -0.54 -8.38 -17.29
N LEU A 608 -0.88 -9.50 -16.64
CA LEU A 608 -2.13 -10.21 -16.84
C LEU A 608 -3.36 -9.40 -16.37
N TRP A 609 -3.24 -8.66 -15.27
CA TRP A 609 -4.30 -7.75 -14.81
C TRP A 609 -4.53 -6.61 -15.79
N LEU A 610 -3.47 -5.99 -16.33
CA LEU A 610 -3.54 -4.93 -17.33
C LEU A 610 -4.24 -5.40 -18.61
N LEU A 611 -3.91 -6.60 -19.08
CA LEU A 611 -4.52 -7.23 -20.26
C LEU A 611 -6.01 -7.54 -20.02
N HIS A 612 -6.37 -8.10 -18.85
CA HIS A 612 -7.76 -8.32 -18.50
C HIS A 612 -8.57 -7.02 -18.33
N ALA A 613 -7.98 -5.95 -17.76
CA ALA A 613 -8.64 -4.67 -17.56
C ALA A 613 -8.93 -3.94 -18.89
N THR A 614 -7.94 -3.93 -19.79
CA THR A 614 -8.10 -3.34 -21.12
C THR A 614 -9.11 -4.13 -21.97
N GLN A 615 -9.06 -5.46 -21.96
CA GLN A 615 -10.07 -6.31 -22.62
C GLN A 615 -11.48 -6.09 -22.04
N ALA A 616 -11.62 -5.99 -20.72
CA ALA A 616 -12.91 -5.71 -20.08
C ALA A 616 -13.51 -4.36 -20.53
N LEU A 617 -12.70 -3.30 -20.61
CA LEU A 617 -13.18 -1.99 -21.06
C LEU A 617 -13.51 -1.97 -22.57
N GLN A 618 -12.81 -2.75 -23.39
CA GLN A 618 -13.18 -2.95 -24.79
C GLN A 618 -14.57 -3.60 -24.91
N TYR A 619 -14.81 -4.72 -24.21
CA TYR A 619 -16.12 -5.38 -24.19
C TYR A 619 -17.23 -4.46 -23.68
N ILE A 620 -16.95 -3.60 -22.68
CA ILE A 620 -17.91 -2.58 -22.20
C ILE A 620 -18.19 -1.52 -23.29
N SER A 621 -17.20 -1.14 -24.09
CA SER A 621 -17.38 -0.28 -25.26
C SER A 621 -18.28 -0.92 -26.32
N GLU A 622 -18.11 -2.23 -26.55
CA GLU A 622 -18.96 -3.02 -27.45
C GLU A 622 -20.41 -3.13 -26.94
N LEU A 623 -20.62 -3.31 -25.63
CA LEU A 623 -21.95 -3.29 -25.01
C LEU A 623 -22.64 -1.93 -25.18
N PHE A 624 -21.96 -0.81 -24.88
CA PHE A 624 -22.55 0.52 -25.07
C PHE A 624 -22.85 0.83 -26.55
N ASN A 625 -21.97 0.44 -27.47
CA ASN A 625 -22.19 0.57 -28.91
C ASN A 625 -23.42 -0.24 -29.38
N HIS A 626 -23.61 -1.46 -28.84
CA HIS A 626 -24.81 -2.27 -29.10
C HIS A 626 -26.10 -1.53 -28.66
N PHE A 627 -26.13 -0.98 -27.44
CA PHE A 627 -27.31 -0.25 -26.95
C PHE A 627 -27.59 1.10 -27.64
N GLN A 628 -26.59 1.71 -28.29
CA GLN A 628 -26.83 2.88 -29.15
C GLN A 628 -27.57 2.54 -30.46
N HIS A 629 -27.31 1.34 -31.00
CA HIS A 629 -27.81 0.95 -32.34
C HIS A 629 -29.02 0.01 -32.29
N CYS A 630 -29.21 -0.74 -31.21
CA CYS A 630 -30.31 -1.70 -31.03
C CYS A 630 -31.43 -1.13 -30.15
N THR A 631 -32.48 -0.59 -30.78
CA THR A 631 -33.67 -0.06 -30.08
C THR A 631 -34.87 -1.02 -30.05
N ALA A 632 -34.66 -2.31 -30.33
CA ALA A 632 -35.73 -3.30 -30.54
C ALA A 632 -35.68 -4.44 -29.51
N THR A 633 -36.79 -4.68 -28.81
CA THR A 633 -36.97 -5.71 -27.77
C THR A 633 -37.33 -7.08 -28.36
N GLU A 634 -36.60 -7.54 -29.38
CA GLU A 634 -36.91 -8.80 -30.09
C GLU A 634 -35.73 -9.79 -30.17
N GLU A 635 -34.50 -9.40 -29.81
CA GLU A 635 -33.32 -10.29 -29.78
C GLU A 635 -32.44 -10.09 -28.51
N ALA A 636 -33.02 -10.13 -27.31
CA ALA A 636 -32.28 -10.01 -26.04
C ALA A 636 -31.15 -11.05 -25.85
N ASP A 637 -31.24 -12.21 -26.50
CA ASP A 637 -30.23 -13.27 -26.51
C ASP A 637 -29.49 -13.35 -27.87
N HIS A 638 -29.24 -12.20 -28.52
CA HIS A 638 -28.47 -12.12 -29.76
C HIS A 638 -27.04 -12.67 -29.58
N ALA A 639 -26.55 -13.43 -30.58
CA ALA A 639 -25.30 -14.18 -30.47
C ALA A 639 -24.06 -13.31 -30.15
N ASN A 640 -23.97 -12.10 -30.72
CA ASN A 640 -22.86 -11.19 -30.42
C ASN A 640 -22.91 -10.67 -28.98
N LEU A 641 -24.10 -10.32 -28.48
CA LEU A 641 -24.31 -9.83 -27.10
C LEU A 641 -23.97 -10.93 -26.10
N LEU A 642 -24.42 -12.17 -26.35
CA LEU A 642 -24.05 -13.32 -25.55
C LEU A 642 -22.54 -13.58 -25.59
N GLY A 643 -21.87 -13.46 -26.74
CA GLY A 643 -20.42 -13.61 -26.86
C GLY A 643 -19.64 -12.62 -26.00
N ILE A 644 -20.04 -11.33 -26.01
CA ILE A 644 -19.40 -10.28 -25.20
C ILE A 644 -19.58 -10.56 -23.70
N LEU A 645 -20.81 -10.87 -23.26
CA LEU A 645 -21.12 -11.18 -21.87
C LEU A 645 -20.43 -12.47 -21.38
N HIS A 646 -20.32 -13.47 -22.27
CA HIS A 646 -19.63 -14.73 -22.00
C HIS A 646 -18.13 -14.53 -21.83
N ASN A 647 -17.47 -13.75 -22.70
CA ASN A 647 -16.04 -13.43 -22.56
C ASN A 647 -15.78 -12.66 -21.26
N LEU A 648 -16.58 -11.63 -20.96
CA LEU A 648 -16.52 -10.90 -19.69
C LEU A 648 -16.67 -11.83 -18.47
N TYR A 649 -17.55 -12.83 -18.54
CA TYR A 649 -17.74 -13.81 -17.48
C TYR A 649 -16.56 -14.79 -17.36
N LEU A 650 -16.02 -15.31 -18.46
CA LEU A 650 -14.89 -16.25 -18.44
C LEU A 650 -13.62 -15.62 -17.83
N ILE A 651 -13.37 -14.32 -18.04
CA ILE A 651 -12.26 -13.59 -17.40
C ILE A 651 -12.33 -13.71 -15.85
N THR A 652 -13.53 -13.79 -15.28
CA THR A 652 -13.75 -13.82 -13.82
C THR A 652 -13.41 -15.17 -13.16
N PHE A 653 -13.12 -16.21 -13.95
CA PHE A 653 -12.67 -17.50 -13.43
C PHE A 653 -11.25 -17.40 -12.83
N ASN A 654 -10.39 -16.55 -13.41
CA ASN A 654 -9.09 -16.17 -12.83
C ASN A 654 -9.32 -15.10 -11.72
N PRO A 655 -8.76 -15.24 -10.50
CA PRO A 655 -8.80 -14.19 -9.48
C PRO A 655 -8.27 -12.82 -9.95
N ILE A 656 -7.24 -12.80 -10.81
CA ILE A 656 -6.66 -11.58 -11.38
C ILE A 656 -7.66 -10.92 -12.34
N GLY A 657 -8.23 -11.70 -13.26
CA GLY A 657 -9.27 -11.24 -14.18
C GLY A 657 -10.55 -10.80 -13.47
N ARG A 658 -10.92 -11.47 -12.38
CA ARG A 658 -12.04 -11.08 -11.49
C ARG A 658 -11.82 -9.70 -10.87
N SER A 659 -10.62 -9.43 -10.37
CA SER A 659 -10.23 -8.10 -9.87
C SER A 659 -10.32 -7.04 -10.97
N ALA A 660 -9.74 -7.32 -12.14
CA ALA A 660 -9.77 -6.40 -13.29
C ALA A 660 -11.20 -6.08 -13.77
N VAL A 661 -12.07 -7.10 -13.91
CA VAL A 661 -13.48 -6.91 -14.30
C VAL A 661 -14.26 -6.12 -13.25
N ALA A 662 -14.05 -6.40 -11.96
CA ALA A 662 -14.71 -5.67 -10.87
C ALA A 662 -14.28 -4.19 -10.82
N HIS A 663 -12.98 -3.92 -10.96
CA HIS A 663 -12.42 -2.57 -11.07
C HIS A 663 -13.03 -1.80 -12.24
N VAL A 664 -12.92 -2.35 -13.46
CA VAL A 664 -13.32 -1.63 -14.67
C VAL A 664 -14.83 -1.34 -14.72
N PHE A 665 -15.69 -2.24 -14.22
CA PHE A 665 -17.12 -1.95 -14.14
C PHE A 665 -17.47 -0.82 -13.15
N SER A 666 -16.67 -0.61 -12.11
CA SER A 666 -16.88 0.49 -11.15
C SER A 666 -16.49 1.87 -11.67
N LEU A 667 -15.66 1.95 -12.71
CA LEU A 667 -15.17 3.23 -13.26
C LEU A 667 -16.26 4.05 -14.00
N ASP A 668 -16.36 5.34 -13.66
CA ASP A 668 -17.27 6.36 -14.24
C ASP A 668 -18.74 5.89 -14.28
N LYS A 669 -19.16 5.29 -15.41
CA LYS A 669 -20.53 4.82 -15.66
C LYS A 669 -20.57 3.42 -16.25
N ASN A 670 -19.47 2.68 -16.21
CA ASN A 670 -19.33 1.42 -16.94
C ASN A 670 -20.41 0.39 -16.55
N LEU A 671 -20.77 0.28 -15.26
CA LEU A 671 -21.86 -0.58 -14.78
C LEU A 671 -23.24 -0.25 -15.41
N GLN A 672 -23.45 0.96 -15.92
CA GLN A 672 -24.71 1.36 -16.54
C GLN A 672 -25.08 0.49 -17.75
N CYS A 673 -24.12 -0.13 -18.46
CA CYS A 673 -24.44 -1.02 -19.58
C CYS A 673 -25.17 -2.29 -19.10
N LEU A 674 -24.74 -2.89 -17.97
CA LEU A 674 -25.41 -4.05 -17.37
C LEU A 674 -26.76 -3.69 -16.75
N ILE A 675 -26.84 -2.54 -16.08
CA ILE A 675 -28.11 -2.02 -15.51
C ILE A 675 -29.12 -1.77 -16.63
N THR A 676 -28.69 -1.21 -17.75
CA THR A 676 -29.55 -0.96 -18.93
C THR A 676 -30.03 -2.27 -19.55
N LEU A 677 -29.17 -3.28 -19.68
CA LEU A 677 -29.53 -4.62 -20.12
C LEU A 677 -30.58 -5.27 -19.20
N MET A 678 -30.37 -5.23 -17.89
CA MET A 678 -31.34 -5.74 -16.91
C MET A 678 -32.67 -4.99 -16.95
N GLU A 679 -32.64 -3.67 -17.13
CA GLU A 679 -33.82 -2.83 -17.36
C GLU A 679 -34.55 -3.14 -18.67
N ILE A 680 -33.89 -3.69 -19.70
CA ILE A 680 -34.54 -4.12 -20.95
C ILE A 680 -35.21 -5.49 -20.72
N CYS A 681 -34.45 -6.52 -20.34
CA CYS A 681 -34.97 -7.88 -20.22
C CYS A 681 -36.05 -8.03 -19.11
N SER A 682 -36.00 -7.24 -18.03
CA SER A 682 -37.04 -7.25 -16.99
C SER A 682 -38.40 -6.72 -17.48
N LYS A 683 -38.42 -5.87 -18.53
CA LYS A 683 -39.68 -5.37 -19.13
C LYS A 683 -40.36 -6.44 -19.99
N GLU A 684 -39.60 -7.37 -20.58
CA GLU A 684 -40.13 -8.51 -21.36
C GLU A 684 -40.83 -9.53 -20.45
N ALA A 685 -40.30 -9.79 -19.25
CA ALA A 685 -40.86 -10.72 -18.27
C ALA A 685 -42.26 -10.35 -17.74
N LEU A 686 -42.70 -9.09 -17.92
CA LEU A 686 -44.05 -8.64 -17.58
C LEU A 686 -45.12 -9.08 -18.61
N GLY A 687 -44.71 -9.63 -19.76
CA GLY A 687 -45.62 -10.01 -20.86
C GLY A 687 -46.30 -11.37 -20.71
N ASP A 688 -45.61 -12.39 -20.20
CA ASP A 688 -46.14 -13.76 -20.08
C ASP A 688 -45.44 -14.54 -18.95
N THR A 689 -46.18 -15.10 -17.99
CA THR A 689 -45.66 -15.73 -16.77
C THR A 689 -45.03 -17.12 -16.99
N LYS A 690 -44.57 -17.38 -18.22
CA LYS A 690 -43.91 -18.61 -18.68
C LYS A 690 -42.72 -18.36 -19.62
N SER A 691 -42.34 -17.12 -19.89
CA SER A 691 -41.11 -16.82 -20.61
C SER A 691 -39.91 -17.37 -19.84
N LYS A 692 -39.05 -18.16 -20.50
CA LYS A 692 -37.69 -18.40 -19.96
C LYS A 692 -37.00 -17.04 -19.83
N LYS A 693 -36.35 -16.78 -18.70
CA LYS A 693 -35.50 -15.59 -18.55
C LYS A 693 -34.35 -15.66 -19.57
N SER A 694 -34.01 -14.52 -20.16
CA SER A 694 -32.92 -14.39 -21.13
C SER A 694 -31.58 -14.85 -20.53
N VAL A 695 -30.73 -15.46 -21.35
CA VAL A 695 -29.37 -15.85 -20.98
C VAL A 695 -28.51 -14.60 -20.72
N ALA A 696 -28.66 -13.54 -21.53
CA ALA A 696 -28.01 -12.26 -21.32
C ALA A 696 -28.38 -11.62 -19.96
N TYR A 697 -29.65 -11.76 -19.53
CA TYR A 697 -30.09 -11.33 -18.18
C TYR A 697 -29.41 -12.12 -17.06
N ASN A 698 -29.21 -13.44 -17.22
CA ASN A 698 -28.51 -14.26 -16.23
C ASN A 698 -27.02 -13.85 -16.10
N TYR A 699 -26.35 -13.55 -17.22
CA TYR A 699 -24.98 -13.00 -17.20
C TYR A 699 -24.92 -11.62 -16.57
N ALA A 700 -25.88 -10.73 -16.85
CA ALA A 700 -25.92 -9.41 -16.23
C ALA A 700 -26.10 -9.50 -14.71
N CYS A 701 -27.00 -10.36 -14.21
CA CYS A 701 -27.14 -10.63 -12.78
C CYS A 701 -25.84 -11.16 -12.14
N LEU A 702 -25.13 -12.10 -12.80
CA LEU A 702 -23.85 -12.63 -12.33
C LEU A 702 -22.78 -11.55 -12.23
N LEU A 703 -22.59 -10.78 -13.31
CA LEU A 703 -21.54 -9.75 -13.37
C LEU A 703 -21.82 -8.59 -12.40
N VAL A 704 -23.07 -8.13 -12.26
CA VAL A 704 -23.42 -7.08 -11.30
C VAL A 704 -23.19 -7.54 -9.85
N LEU A 705 -23.61 -8.76 -9.51
CA LEU A 705 -23.38 -9.32 -8.17
C LEU A 705 -21.89 -9.43 -7.86
N LEU A 706 -21.10 -9.95 -8.81
CA LEU A 706 -19.64 -10.06 -8.70
C LEU A 706 -18.97 -8.70 -8.50
N VAL A 707 -19.37 -7.68 -9.24
CA VAL A 707 -18.84 -6.31 -9.11
C VAL A 707 -19.11 -5.76 -7.71
N VAL A 708 -20.32 -5.96 -7.16
CA VAL A 708 -20.65 -5.49 -5.79
C VAL A 708 -19.91 -6.29 -4.71
N GLN A 709 -19.78 -7.61 -4.87
CA GLN A 709 -18.98 -8.47 -3.98
C GLN A 709 -17.50 -8.04 -3.96
N MET A 710 -16.89 -7.83 -5.14
CA MET A 710 -15.43 -7.73 -5.32
C MET A 710 -14.88 -6.30 -5.38
N SER A 711 -15.67 -5.28 -5.74
CA SER A 711 -15.17 -3.90 -5.90
C SER A 711 -14.73 -3.29 -4.57
N SER A 712 -13.53 -2.69 -4.58
CA SER A 712 -13.03 -1.79 -3.55
C SER A 712 -13.56 -0.35 -3.71
N ASP A 713 -13.88 0.07 -4.94
CA ASP A 713 -14.52 1.37 -5.18
C ASP A 713 -16.02 1.27 -4.91
N VAL A 714 -16.48 2.07 -3.95
CA VAL A 714 -17.89 2.23 -3.60
C VAL A 714 -18.54 3.42 -4.30
N GLN A 715 -17.81 4.35 -4.92
CA GLN A 715 -18.42 5.54 -5.53
C GLN A 715 -19.41 5.19 -6.66
N MET A 716 -19.16 4.07 -7.35
CA MET A 716 -20.11 3.39 -8.22
C MET A 716 -21.48 3.15 -7.55
N LEU A 717 -21.51 2.71 -6.28
CA LEU A 717 -22.74 2.44 -5.53
C LEU A 717 -23.52 3.71 -5.19
N GLU A 718 -22.85 4.85 -4.98
CA GLU A 718 -23.54 6.14 -4.80
C GLU A 718 -24.37 6.48 -6.06
N THR A 719 -23.81 6.20 -7.24
CA THR A 719 -24.49 6.45 -8.53
C THR A 719 -25.54 5.39 -8.89
N HIS A 720 -25.29 4.11 -8.56
CA HIS A 720 -26.04 2.98 -9.11
C HIS A 720 -26.88 2.16 -8.10
N SER A 721 -26.79 2.41 -6.80
CA SER A 721 -27.58 1.70 -5.77
C SER A 721 -29.09 1.78 -5.98
N ALA A 722 -29.62 2.98 -6.26
CA ALA A 722 -31.06 3.19 -6.46
C ALA A 722 -31.68 2.37 -7.61
N PRO A 723 -31.14 2.37 -8.86
CA PRO A 723 -31.65 1.49 -9.91
C PRO A 723 -31.41 0.00 -9.64
N LEU A 724 -30.33 -0.38 -8.95
CA LEU A 724 -30.10 -1.78 -8.56
C LEU A 724 -31.11 -2.27 -7.51
N LEU A 725 -31.38 -1.49 -6.45
CA LEU A 725 -32.40 -1.80 -5.45
C LEU A 725 -33.81 -1.90 -6.05
N LYS A 726 -34.10 -1.11 -7.10
CA LYS A 726 -35.33 -1.20 -7.90
C LYS A 726 -35.38 -2.50 -8.72
N LEU A 727 -34.27 -2.92 -9.33
CA LEU A 727 -34.18 -4.18 -10.07
C LEU A 727 -34.35 -5.40 -9.16
N CYS A 728 -33.73 -5.42 -7.97
CA CYS A 728 -33.90 -6.52 -7.01
C CYS A 728 -35.37 -6.69 -6.56
N LYS A 729 -36.07 -5.58 -6.30
CA LYS A 729 -37.53 -5.58 -5.99
C LYS A 729 -38.41 -5.94 -7.18
N GLY A 730 -37.88 -5.93 -8.40
CA GLY A 730 -38.61 -6.31 -9.62
C GLY A 730 -38.64 -7.82 -9.88
N ASP A 731 -37.72 -8.58 -9.29
CA ASP A 731 -37.52 -10.01 -9.56
C ASP A 731 -37.06 -10.76 -8.30
N GLU A 732 -37.85 -10.64 -7.23
CA GLU A 732 -37.60 -11.25 -5.90
C GLU A 732 -37.48 -12.79 -5.92
N ASN A 733 -37.80 -13.45 -7.03
CA ASN A 733 -37.66 -14.90 -7.23
C ASN A 733 -36.28 -15.32 -7.78
N ASN A 734 -35.35 -14.38 -7.95
CA ASN A 734 -34.01 -14.63 -8.49
C ASN A 734 -32.97 -14.62 -7.36
N ALA A 735 -32.39 -15.78 -7.04
CA ALA A 735 -31.42 -15.93 -5.94
C ALA A 735 -30.24 -14.93 -6.02
N LYS A 736 -29.75 -14.65 -7.24
CA LYS A 736 -28.64 -13.70 -7.48
C LYS A 736 -29.04 -12.26 -7.14
N LEU A 737 -30.32 -11.91 -7.30
CA LEU A 737 -30.87 -10.60 -6.91
C LEU A 737 -31.31 -10.55 -5.45
N GLN A 738 -31.71 -11.67 -4.85
CA GLN A 738 -31.91 -11.79 -3.40
C GLN A 738 -30.58 -11.55 -2.66
N GLU A 739 -29.48 -12.16 -3.11
CA GLU A 739 -28.16 -11.93 -2.53
C GLU A 739 -27.70 -10.47 -2.73
N LEU A 740 -27.81 -9.95 -3.96
CA LEU A 740 -27.50 -8.54 -4.27
C LEU A 740 -28.33 -7.56 -3.39
N ALA A 741 -29.58 -7.89 -3.07
CA ALA A 741 -30.40 -7.09 -2.16
C ALA A 741 -29.87 -7.04 -0.71
N LYS A 742 -29.19 -8.10 -0.24
CA LYS A 742 -28.48 -8.09 1.06
C LYS A 742 -27.22 -7.23 1.00
N TRP A 743 -26.41 -7.37 -0.06
CA TRP A 743 -25.21 -6.55 -0.27
C TRP A 743 -25.54 -5.05 -0.34
N LEU A 744 -26.65 -4.68 -0.98
CA LEU A 744 -27.11 -3.30 -1.12
C LEU A 744 -27.95 -2.80 0.06
N GLU A 745 -28.15 -3.59 1.13
CA GLU A 745 -29.05 -3.21 2.21
C GLU A 745 -28.72 -1.89 2.93
N PRO A 746 -27.44 -1.57 3.28
CA PRO A 746 -27.11 -0.31 3.94
C PRO A 746 -27.48 0.93 3.11
N LEU A 747 -27.65 0.78 1.80
CA LEU A 747 -27.83 1.88 0.85
C LEU A 747 -29.29 2.37 0.73
N LYS A 748 -30.22 1.82 1.54
CA LYS A 748 -31.66 2.10 1.43
C LYS A 748 -32.04 3.56 1.75
N SER A 749 -31.29 4.26 2.60
CA SER A 749 -31.53 5.65 3.04
C SER A 749 -30.35 6.62 2.83
N ILE A 750 -29.16 6.09 2.51
CA ILE A 750 -27.88 6.76 2.78
C ILE A 750 -27.32 7.55 1.59
N ARG A 751 -26.57 8.62 1.90
CA ARG A 751 -25.65 9.35 1.00
C ARG A 751 -24.24 9.31 1.56
N PHE A 752 -23.20 9.41 0.71
CA PHE A 752 -21.81 9.24 1.16
C PHE A 752 -21.22 10.55 1.70
N GLU A 753 -21.89 11.08 2.72
CA GLU A 753 -21.55 12.29 3.46
C GLU A 753 -21.22 11.92 4.92
N ILE A 754 -20.48 12.76 5.65
CA ILE A 754 -20.11 12.55 7.08
C ILE A 754 -21.35 12.21 7.95
N ASN A 755 -22.51 12.74 7.58
CA ASN A 755 -23.80 12.52 8.23
C ASN A 755 -24.25 11.05 8.29
N CYS A 756 -23.78 10.17 7.39
CA CYS A 756 -24.19 8.76 7.37
C CYS A 756 -23.44 7.86 8.37
N ILE A 757 -22.37 8.36 9.00
CA ILE A 757 -21.51 7.55 9.88
C ILE A 757 -22.30 6.88 11.02
N PRO A 758 -23.23 7.56 11.73
CA PRO A 758 -24.04 6.91 12.76
C PRO A 758 -24.95 5.80 12.21
N GLU A 759 -25.68 6.04 11.11
CA GLU A 759 -26.57 5.02 10.50
C GLU A 759 -25.79 3.76 10.09
N LEU A 760 -24.58 3.92 9.54
CA LEU A 760 -23.71 2.80 9.16
C LEU A 760 -23.17 2.05 10.39
N ILE A 761 -22.75 2.75 11.44
CA ILE A 761 -22.26 2.13 12.68
C ILE A 761 -23.37 1.39 13.41
N ASP A 762 -24.59 1.94 13.49
CA ASP A 762 -25.71 1.26 14.13
C ASP A 762 -26.22 0.06 13.29
N TYR A 763 -26.19 0.14 11.95
CA TYR A 763 -26.44 -1.02 11.10
C TYR A 763 -25.40 -2.13 11.34
N ILE A 764 -24.12 -1.76 11.53
CA ILE A 764 -23.05 -2.71 11.86
C ILE A 764 -23.28 -3.35 13.23
N LYS A 765 -23.60 -2.57 14.27
CA LYS A 765 -23.92 -3.09 15.61
C LYS A 765 -25.09 -4.09 15.56
N GLN A 766 -26.15 -3.76 14.82
CA GLN A 766 -27.36 -4.59 14.69
C GLN A 766 -27.11 -5.94 13.98
N ASN A 767 -26.16 -6.00 13.04
CA ASN A 767 -25.92 -7.18 12.22
C ASN A 767 -24.66 -7.97 12.61
N LEU A 768 -23.88 -7.51 13.59
CA LEU A 768 -22.59 -8.08 13.98
C LEU A 768 -22.62 -9.59 14.29
N ASP A 769 -23.74 -10.15 14.77
CA ASP A 769 -23.81 -11.59 15.02
C ASP A 769 -23.85 -12.44 13.74
N ASN A 770 -24.26 -11.85 12.61
CA ASN A 770 -24.27 -12.44 11.28
C ASN A 770 -22.94 -12.24 10.51
N LEU A 771 -21.88 -11.77 11.18
CA LEU A 771 -20.55 -11.58 10.57
C LEU A 771 -20.03 -12.89 9.95
N MET A 772 -19.53 -12.82 8.72
CA MET A 772 -19.12 -13.99 7.91
C MET A 772 -20.24 -15.03 7.67
N ALA A 773 -21.51 -14.64 7.72
CA ALA A 773 -22.65 -15.42 7.24
C ALA A 773 -23.34 -14.76 6.02
N PRO A 774 -24.07 -15.51 5.17
CA PRO A 774 -24.78 -14.97 4.00
C PRO A 774 -25.82 -13.90 4.32
N GLU A 775 -26.29 -13.81 5.57
CA GLU A 775 -27.23 -12.80 6.06
C GLU A 775 -26.54 -11.46 6.34
N GLY A 776 -25.27 -11.50 6.79
CA GLY A 776 -24.53 -10.31 7.23
C GLY A 776 -23.68 -9.63 6.16
N VAL A 777 -23.78 -10.01 4.88
CA VAL A 777 -22.92 -9.46 3.80
C VAL A 777 -22.98 -7.93 3.67
N GLY A 778 -24.11 -7.31 4.01
CA GLY A 778 -24.24 -5.84 4.06
C GLY A 778 -23.27 -5.15 5.03
N LEU A 779 -22.75 -5.84 6.04
CA LEU A 779 -21.72 -5.32 6.95
C LEU A 779 -20.47 -4.88 6.20
N LEU A 780 -20.04 -5.64 5.19
CA LEU A 780 -18.85 -5.33 4.42
C LEU A 780 -19.08 -4.11 3.51
N THR A 781 -20.26 -4.00 2.91
CA THR A 781 -20.69 -2.77 2.21
C THR A 781 -20.64 -1.55 3.12
N ALA A 782 -21.20 -1.65 4.34
CA ALA A 782 -21.19 -0.55 5.31
C ALA A 782 -19.76 -0.14 5.71
N LEU A 783 -18.87 -1.10 5.96
CA LEU A 783 -17.46 -0.84 6.28
C LEU A 783 -16.69 -0.21 5.11
N ARG A 784 -16.92 -0.66 3.87
CA ARG A 784 -16.30 -0.04 2.68
C ARG A 784 -16.75 1.43 2.50
N ILE A 785 -18.01 1.75 2.78
CA ILE A 785 -18.52 3.14 2.75
C ILE A 785 -17.88 3.97 3.89
N LEU A 786 -17.79 3.43 5.10
CA LEU A 786 -17.09 4.10 6.21
C LEU A 786 -15.63 4.39 5.86
N CYS A 787 -14.92 3.47 5.20
CA CYS A 787 -13.57 3.76 4.67
C CYS A 787 -13.59 4.93 3.69
N HIS A 788 -14.50 4.94 2.71
CA HIS A 788 -14.60 6.02 1.71
C HIS A 788 -14.97 7.39 2.30
N VAL A 789 -15.73 7.43 3.41
CA VAL A 789 -16.19 8.68 4.04
C VAL A 789 -15.25 9.17 5.15
N ALA A 790 -14.46 8.29 5.77
CA ALA A 790 -13.62 8.64 6.92
C ALA A 790 -12.10 8.42 6.76
N CYS A 791 -11.63 7.50 5.92
CA CYS A 791 -10.19 7.27 5.72
C CYS A 791 -9.62 8.27 4.70
N PRO A 792 -8.60 9.09 5.06
CA PRO A 792 -7.97 9.99 4.10
C PRO A 792 -7.20 9.22 3.01
N PRO A 793 -7.04 9.79 1.80
CA PRO A 793 -6.10 9.28 0.81
C PRO A 793 -4.65 9.41 1.32
N ALA A 794 -3.72 8.76 0.63
CA ALA A 794 -2.29 8.98 0.90
C ALA A 794 -1.94 10.48 0.78
N PRO A 795 -1.12 11.02 1.69
CA PRO A 795 -0.71 12.43 1.64
C PRO A 795 0.25 12.65 0.46
N ILE A 796 -0.13 13.52 -0.47
CA ILE A 796 0.70 13.92 -1.61
C ILE A 796 1.43 15.22 -1.24
N GLU A 797 2.71 15.35 -1.59
CA GLU A 797 3.48 16.55 -1.26
C GLU A 797 2.86 17.82 -1.88
N GLY A 798 2.81 18.90 -1.11
CA GLY A 798 2.18 20.16 -1.51
C GLY A 798 0.64 20.15 -1.52
N GLN A 799 -0.02 19.01 -1.27
CA GLN A 799 -1.48 18.94 -1.14
C GLN A 799 -1.96 19.70 0.11
N GLN A 800 -3.02 20.51 -0.05
CA GLN A 800 -3.68 21.18 1.07
C GLN A 800 -4.48 20.17 1.91
N GLN A 801 -4.20 20.09 3.22
CA GLN A 801 -4.85 19.15 4.14
C GLN A 801 -6.37 19.39 4.17
N ASP A 802 -7.15 18.34 3.88
CA ASP A 802 -8.61 18.42 3.84
C ASP A 802 -9.21 17.95 5.18
N LEU A 803 -9.62 18.92 6.02
CA LEU A 803 -10.07 18.67 7.39
C LEU A 803 -11.44 17.97 7.48
N LYS A 804 -12.09 17.67 6.34
CA LYS A 804 -13.28 16.82 6.29
C LYS A 804 -13.02 15.43 6.92
N TRP A 805 -11.81 14.89 6.78
CA TRP A 805 -11.45 13.58 7.31
C TRP A 805 -11.32 13.61 8.83
N ASN A 806 -10.73 14.67 9.39
CA ASN A 806 -10.68 14.89 10.84
C ASN A 806 -12.09 15.02 11.44
N LEU A 807 -13.01 15.70 10.75
CA LEU A 807 -14.43 15.78 11.15
C LEU A 807 -15.12 14.40 11.07
N ALA A 808 -14.83 13.59 10.06
CA ALA A 808 -15.35 12.22 9.95
C ALA A 808 -14.82 11.30 11.06
N VAL A 809 -13.55 11.45 11.47
CA VAL A 809 -12.98 10.73 12.61
C VAL A 809 -13.63 11.14 13.94
N ILE A 810 -13.89 12.43 14.16
CA ILE A 810 -14.65 12.90 15.32
C ILE A 810 -16.05 12.25 15.33
N GLN A 811 -16.74 12.23 14.19
CA GLN A 811 -18.05 11.59 14.06
C GLN A 811 -18.00 10.07 14.32
N LEU A 812 -16.93 9.38 13.91
CA LEU A 812 -16.70 7.97 14.26
C LEU A 812 -16.52 7.76 15.77
N PHE A 813 -15.79 8.63 16.47
CA PHE A 813 -15.70 8.56 17.93
C PHE A 813 -17.07 8.81 18.59
N SER A 814 -17.82 9.80 18.14
CA SER A 814 -19.17 10.11 18.65
C SER A 814 -20.20 9.00 18.40
N ALA A 815 -20.00 8.15 17.39
CA ALA A 815 -20.87 7.01 17.07
C ALA A 815 -20.48 5.68 17.77
N GLU A 816 -19.46 5.68 18.65
CA GLU A 816 -18.85 4.48 19.24
C GLU A 816 -18.14 3.57 18.20
N GLY A 817 -17.65 4.15 17.10
CA GLY A 817 -17.01 3.42 16.00
C GLY A 817 -15.81 2.60 16.46
N LEU A 818 -14.97 3.12 17.36
CA LEU A 818 -13.81 2.42 17.89
C LEU A 818 -14.20 1.09 18.58
N ASP A 819 -15.20 1.12 19.47
CA ASP A 819 -15.67 -0.08 20.17
C ASP A 819 -16.31 -1.08 19.20
N THR A 820 -17.05 -0.56 18.21
CA THR A 820 -17.65 -1.35 17.13
C THR A 820 -16.58 -2.08 16.30
N PHE A 821 -15.50 -1.40 15.91
CA PHE A 821 -14.39 -1.99 15.14
C PHE A 821 -13.58 -3.00 15.96
N ILE A 822 -13.36 -2.76 17.25
CA ILE A 822 -12.76 -3.75 18.18
C ILE A 822 -13.62 -5.02 18.21
N ARG A 823 -14.94 -4.90 18.36
CA ARG A 823 -15.86 -6.05 18.39
C ARG A 823 -15.89 -6.83 17.09
N ILE A 824 -15.76 -6.17 15.93
CA ILE A 824 -15.61 -6.85 14.63
C ILE A 824 -14.36 -7.74 14.64
N LEU A 825 -13.19 -7.22 15.03
CA LEU A 825 -11.98 -8.04 15.11
C LEU A 825 -12.11 -9.17 16.14
N GLN A 826 -12.76 -8.95 17.28
CA GLN A 826 -13.04 -10.01 18.26
C GLN A 826 -13.93 -11.13 17.68
N LYS A 827 -14.98 -10.77 16.94
CA LYS A 827 -15.90 -11.72 16.27
C LYS A 827 -15.23 -12.43 15.09
N MET A 828 -14.38 -11.75 14.32
CA MET A 828 -13.54 -12.39 13.29
C MET A 828 -12.61 -13.44 13.92
N ASN A 829 -11.88 -13.06 14.98
CA ASN A 829 -10.92 -13.94 15.62
C ASN A 829 -11.59 -15.18 16.22
N SER A 830 -12.80 -15.06 16.81
CA SER A 830 -13.53 -16.21 17.35
C SER A 830 -14.16 -17.12 16.28
N ILE A 831 -14.45 -16.60 15.08
CA ILE A 831 -14.88 -17.40 13.93
C ILE A 831 -13.69 -18.15 13.30
N LEU A 832 -12.53 -17.50 13.18
CA LEU A 832 -11.38 -18.02 12.42
C LEU A 832 -10.49 -18.98 13.23
N ILE A 833 -10.46 -18.90 14.57
CA ILE A 833 -9.59 -19.74 15.41
C ILE A 833 -9.84 -21.25 15.28
N GLN A 834 -11.10 -21.68 15.09
CA GLN A 834 -11.40 -23.11 14.93
C GLN A 834 -10.88 -23.69 13.60
N PRO A 835 -11.21 -23.15 12.41
CA PRO A 835 -10.66 -23.67 11.17
C PRO A 835 -9.14 -23.50 11.05
N TRP A 836 -8.55 -22.44 11.62
CA TRP A 836 -7.10 -22.25 11.66
C TRP A 836 -6.41 -23.37 12.46
N ARG A 837 -6.90 -23.71 13.66
CA ARG A 837 -6.41 -24.85 14.47
C ARG A 837 -6.61 -26.22 13.78
N LEU A 838 -7.58 -26.33 12.89
CA LEU A 838 -7.83 -27.52 12.07
C LEU A 838 -7.04 -27.51 10.75
N HIS A 839 -6.18 -26.50 10.52
CA HIS A 839 -5.41 -26.28 9.30
C HIS A 839 -6.25 -26.31 8.02
N VAL A 840 -7.46 -25.76 8.09
CA VAL A 840 -8.38 -25.68 6.94
C VAL A 840 -8.11 -24.39 6.16
N ASN A 841 -7.82 -24.52 4.86
CA ASN A 841 -7.75 -23.39 3.93
C ASN A 841 -9.02 -22.53 4.01
N LEU A 842 -8.92 -21.21 3.76
CA LEU A 842 -9.95 -20.18 3.98
C LEU A 842 -11.22 -20.27 3.10
N GLY A 843 -11.82 -21.46 2.97
CA GLY A 843 -13.03 -21.73 2.22
C GLY A 843 -12.84 -21.55 0.72
N THR A 844 -13.85 -20.94 0.08
CA THR A 844 -13.82 -20.61 -1.34
C THR A 844 -13.03 -19.32 -1.59
N THR A 845 -12.72 -19.00 -2.86
CA THR A 845 -12.05 -17.73 -3.19
C THR A 845 -12.84 -16.51 -2.71
N LEU A 846 -14.18 -16.58 -2.71
CA LEU A 846 -15.02 -15.50 -2.21
C LEU A 846 -15.00 -15.43 -0.67
N TYR A 847 -14.97 -16.56 0.05
CA TYR A 847 -14.78 -16.54 1.51
C TYR A 847 -13.43 -15.89 1.89
N LYS A 848 -12.32 -16.26 1.21
CA LYS A 848 -11.01 -15.60 1.40
C LYS A 848 -11.11 -14.09 1.14
N ALA A 849 -11.68 -13.68 0.00
CA ALA A 849 -11.81 -12.27 -0.38
C ALA A 849 -12.67 -11.45 0.61
N ILE A 850 -13.78 -12.00 1.10
CA ILE A 850 -14.62 -11.36 2.12
C ILE A 850 -13.84 -11.21 3.43
N THR A 851 -13.14 -12.26 3.88
CA THR A 851 -12.33 -12.24 5.12
C THR A 851 -11.26 -11.15 5.07
N ILE A 852 -10.51 -11.08 3.96
CA ILE A 852 -9.44 -10.10 3.76
C ILE A 852 -10.00 -8.68 3.63
N SER A 853 -11.06 -8.48 2.85
CA SER A 853 -11.70 -7.17 2.69
C SER A 853 -12.29 -6.67 4.01
N LEU A 854 -12.84 -7.55 4.83
CA LEU A 854 -13.37 -7.24 6.16
C LEU A 854 -12.24 -6.79 7.11
N ALA A 855 -11.17 -7.60 7.22
CA ALA A 855 -10.00 -7.24 8.01
C ALA A 855 -9.41 -5.89 7.57
N ARG A 856 -9.14 -5.71 6.28
CA ARG A 856 -8.51 -4.48 5.76
C ARG A 856 -9.36 -3.24 5.97
N CYS A 857 -10.69 -3.31 5.81
CA CYS A 857 -11.56 -2.16 6.10
C CYS A 857 -11.54 -1.80 7.59
N THR A 858 -11.70 -2.78 8.49
CA THR A 858 -11.68 -2.54 9.95
C THR A 858 -10.31 -2.03 10.42
N LEU A 859 -9.20 -2.58 9.91
CA LEU A 859 -7.85 -2.10 10.19
C LEU A 859 -7.63 -0.67 9.67
N SER A 860 -8.06 -0.34 8.45
CA SER A 860 -7.94 1.02 7.90
C SER A 860 -8.66 2.06 8.76
N LEU A 861 -9.86 1.73 9.24
CA LEU A 861 -10.65 2.60 10.12
C LEU A 861 -10.00 2.75 11.50
N LEU A 862 -9.53 1.66 12.12
CA LEU A 862 -8.78 1.71 13.38
C LEU A 862 -7.49 2.54 13.25
N LYS A 863 -6.70 2.31 12.19
CA LYS A 863 -5.47 3.05 11.87
C LYS A 863 -5.74 4.55 11.74
N THR A 864 -6.82 4.91 11.04
CA THR A 864 -7.23 6.31 10.88
C THR A 864 -7.61 6.95 12.22
N MET A 865 -8.49 6.31 12.99
CA MET A 865 -8.94 6.83 14.28
C MET A 865 -7.80 6.96 15.30
N LEU A 866 -6.91 5.97 15.37
CA LEU A 866 -5.79 5.96 16.32
C LEU A 866 -4.66 6.92 15.91
N THR A 867 -4.40 7.09 14.61
CA THR A 867 -3.43 8.10 14.13
C THR A 867 -3.87 9.50 14.53
N GLU A 868 -5.12 9.89 14.29
CA GLU A 868 -5.60 11.23 14.66
C GLU A 868 -5.77 11.41 16.19
N LEU A 869 -6.01 10.33 16.95
CA LEU A 869 -6.10 10.39 18.41
C LEU A 869 -4.73 10.53 19.10
N LEU A 870 -3.69 9.91 18.55
CA LEU A 870 -2.36 9.82 19.18
C LEU A 870 -1.33 10.80 18.59
N ARG A 871 -1.59 11.37 17.40
CA ARG A 871 -0.77 12.43 16.79
C ARG A 871 -0.61 13.60 17.78
N GLY A 872 0.64 13.94 18.08
CA GLY A 872 0.98 15.05 18.97
C GLY A 872 1.03 14.70 20.47
N GLY A 873 0.90 13.42 20.85
CA GLY A 873 1.21 12.93 22.20
C GLY A 873 0.30 13.42 23.33
N SER A 874 -0.72 14.22 23.04
CA SER A 874 -1.56 14.90 24.06
C SER A 874 -2.60 14.02 24.73
N PHE A 875 -2.83 12.79 24.25
CA PHE A 875 -3.87 11.89 24.74
C PHE A 875 -3.29 10.51 25.11
N GLU A 876 -3.64 10.00 26.29
CA GLU A 876 -3.28 8.64 26.71
C GLU A 876 -4.39 7.63 26.37
N PHE A 877 -4.14 6.77 25.39
CA PHE A 877 -5.02 5.65 25.06
C PHE A 877 -4.64 4.39 25.86
N LYS A 878 -5.59 3.83 26.62
CA LYS A 878 -5.35 2.74 27.59
C LYS A 878 -6.19 1.47 27.35
N ASP A 879 -6.98 1.42 26.27
CA ASP A 879 -7.77 0.24 25.92
C ASP A 879 -6.93 -0.81 25.17
N MET A 880 -6.46 -1.81 25.91
CA MET A 880 -5.59 -2.87 25.38
C MET A 880 -6.33 -3.91 24.52
N ARG A 881 -7.66 -3.80 24.33
CA ARG A 881 -8.39 -4.66 23.39
C ARG A 881 -7.92 -4.48 21.95
N VAL A 882 -7.40 -3.31 21.58
CA VAL A 882 -6.81 -3.08 20.25
C VAL A 882 -5.54 -3.93 20.05
N PRO A 883 -4.43 -3.76 20.81
CA PRO A 883 -3.27 -4.64 20.67
C PRO A 883 -3.60 -6.14 20.77
N SER A 884 -4.45 -6.53 21.74
CA SER A 884 -4.83 -7.94 21.92
C SER A 884 -5.55 -8.50 20.69
N THR A 885 -6.47 -7.76 20.05
CA THR A 885 -7.17 -8.22 18.84
C THR A 885 -6.26 -8.29 17.62
N LEU A 886 -5.33 -7.34 17.47
CA LEU A 886 -4.35 -7.32 16.37
C LEU A 886 -3.39 -8.50 16.42
N VAL A 887 -2.89 -8.85 17.61
CA VAL A 887 -2.00 -10.01 17.80
C VAL A 887 -2.69 -11.32 17.43
N ASN A 888 -3.94 -11.51 17.86
CA ASN A 888 -4.73 -12.69 17.48
C ASN A 888 -5.05 -12.70 15.97
N LEU A 889 -5.39 -11.54 15.37
CA LEU A 889 -5.66 -11.45 13.93
C LEU A 889 -4.43 -11.80 13.09
N HIS A 890 -3.25 -11.32 13.49
CA HIS A 890 -1.97 -11.67 12.86
C HIS A 890 -1.67 -13.16 13.00
N MET A 891 -1.94 -13.78 14.15
CA MET A 891 -1.80 -15.24 14.29
C MET A 891 -2.73 -16.00 13.34
N LEU A 892 -3.96 -15.52 13.12
CA LEU A 892 -4.96 -16.22 12.30
C LEU A 892 -4.84 -15.99 10.78
N LEU A 893 -4.33 -14.84 10.34
CA LEU A 893 -4.24 -14.46 8.93
C LEU A 893 -2.80 -14.23 8.41
N CYS A 894 -1.81 -14.10 9.30
CA CYS A 894 -0.42 -13.74 8.96
C CYS A 894 0.62 -14.72 9.56
N SER A 895 0.20 -15.81 10.20
CA SER A 895 1.10 -16.95 10.45
C SER A 895 1.37 -17.70 9.15
N ILE A 896 2.52 -18.40 9.07
CA ILE A 896 2.98 -19.01 7.82
C ILE A 896 1.95 -20.06 7.33
N PRO A 897 1.33 -19.87 6.15
CA PRO A 897 0.39 -20.84 5.59
C PRO A 897 1.11 -22.10 5.12
N LEU A 898 0.34 -23.15 4.78
CA LEU A 898 0.88 -24.44 4.31
C LEU A 898 1.74 -24.33 3.03
N SER A 899 1.66 -23.22 2.29
CA SER A 899 2.49 -22.85 1.14
C SER A 899 3.86 -22.25 1.50
N GLY A 900 4.13 -21.98 2.78
CA GLY A 900 5.42 -21.44 3.27
C GLY A 900 5.63 -19.93 3.09
N LYS A 901 4.76 -19.22 2.35
CA LYS A 901 4.83 -17.77 2.11
C LYS A 901 3.42 -17.14 2.13
N LEU A 902 3.31 -15.91 2.67
CA LEU A 902 2.08 -15.12 2.69
C LEU A 902 1.77 -14.51 1.31
N ASP A 903 0.49 -14.47 0.96
CA ASP A 903 -0.06 -13.76 -0.20
C ASP A 903 0.13 -12.23 -0.05
N GLY A 904 0.18 -11.47 -1.14
CA GLY A 904 0.40 -10.02 -1.09
C GLY A 904 -0.67 -9.26 -0.30
N GLU A 905 -1.91 -9.76 -0.33
CA GLU A 905 -3.03 -9.27 0.47
C GLU A 905 -2.88 -9.58 1.97
N GLU A 906 -2.30 -10.72 2.32
CA GLU A 906 -2.03 -11.15 3.70
C GLU A 906 -0.83 -10.37 4.28
N GLN A 907 0.22 -10.17 3.48
CA GLN A 907 1.33 -9.26 3.82
C GLN A 907 0.85 -7.82 4.06
N LYS A 908 -0.22 -7.38 3.38
CA LYS A 908 -0.81 -6.06 3.65
C LYS A 908 -1.57 -6.02 4.97
N ILE A 909 -2.31 -7.06 5.33
CA ILE A 909 -2.93 -7.20 6.67
C ILE A 909 -1.85 -7.20 7.76
N GLN A 910 -0.74 -7.91 7.56
CA GLN A 910 0.41 -7.89 8.46
C GLN A 910 0.97 -6.45 8.61
N SER A 911 1.22 -5.76 7.50
CA SER A 911 1.74 -4.38 7.53
C SER A 911 0.78 -3.42 8.23
N ASP A 912 -0.53 -3.48 7.94
CA ASP A 912 -1.52 -2.62 8.59
C ASP A 912 -1.65 -2.91 10.10
N ALA A 913 -1.54 -4.17 10.53
CA ALA A 913 -1.54 -4.52 11.95
C ALA A 913 -0.29 -4.00 12.69
N ILE A 914 0.90 -4.11 12.09
CA ILE A 914 2.15 -3.54 12.63
C ILE A 914 2.09 -2.01 12.66
N ASP A 915 1.61 -1.36 11.60
CA ASP A 915 1.49 0.09 11.55
C ASP A 915 0.52 0.63 12.63
N ILE A 916 -0.60 -0.05 12.90
CA ILE A 916 -1.52 0.33 13.98
C ILE A 916 -0.84 0.19 15.34
N LEU A 917 -0.10 -0.89 15.58
CA LEU A 917 0.68 -1.03 16.82
C LEU A 917 1.74 0.08 16.94
N LEU A 918 2.35 0.51 15.83
CA LEU A 918 3.31 1.62 15.81
C LEU A 918 2.67 3.00 16.09
N THR A 919 1.37 3.22 15.87
CA THR A 919 0.73 4.49 16.29
C THR A 919 0.79 4.70 17.80
N PHE A 920 0.86 3.62 18.60
CA PHE A 920 1.00 3.70 20.07
C PHE A 920 2.35 4.33 20.49
N THR A 921 3.36 4.32 19.62
CA THR A 921 4.66 4.98 19.88
C THR A 921 4.62 6.51 19.68
N GLN A 922 3.54 7.04 19.09
CA GLN A 922 3.32 8.50 18.94
C GLN A 922 2.58 9.11 20.15
N GLY A 923 1.91 8.29 20.96
CA GLY A 923 1.20 8.67 22.19
C GLY A 923 2.12 8.95 23.38
N VAL A 924 3.20 9.72 23.16
CA VAL A 924 4.20 10.06 24.17
C VAL A 924 4.13 11.53 24.50
N ASN A 925 3.79 11.85 25.75
CA ASN A 925 3.89 13.19 26.30
C ASN A 925 5.21 13.33 27.06
N GLU A 926 6.08 14.25 26.60
CA GLU A 926 7.38 14.53 27.23
C GLU A 926 7.27 14.90 28.72
N GLN A 927 6.13 15.46 29.14
CA GLN A 927 5.88 15.88 30.52
C GLN A 927 5.53 14.70 31.46
N LEU A 928 5.32 13.48 30.95
CA LEU A 928 4.86 12.34 31.73
C LEU A 928 5.93 11.27 32.00
N THR A 929 7.14 11.37 31.46
CA THR A 929 8.22 10.37 31.67
C THR A 929 9.03 10.60 32.97
N ILE A 930 8.39 11.16 34.01
CA ILE A 930 9.06 11.61 35.25
C ILE A 930 9.32 10.45 36.25
N SER A 931 8.55 9.35 36.19
CA SER A 931 8.80 8.16 37.01
C SER A 931 8.63 6.85 36.22
N GLU A 932 9.16 5.76 36.78
CA GLU A 932 8.96 4.40 36.24
C GLU A 932 7.47 3.99 36.23
N GLU A 933 6.69 4.48 37.20
CA GLU A 933 5.24 4.20 37.30
C GLU A 933 4.42 4.99 36.27
N THR A 934 4.75 6.25 36.00
CA THR A 934 4.08 6.99 34.92
C THR A 934 4.47 6.44 33.55
N LEU A 935 5.75 6.06 33.38
CA LEU A 935 6.22 5.36 32.19
C LEU A 935 5.53 4.01 32.00
N ALA A 936 5.30 3.20 33.05
CA ALA A 936 4.59 1.92 32.97
C ALA A 936 3.13 2.04 32.49
N ASN A 937 2.49 3.17 32.79
CA ASN A 937 1.08 3.42 32.47
C ASN A 937 0.87 4.23 31.17
N ASN A 938 1.94 4.60 30.48
CA ASN A 938 1.88 5.26 29.17
C ASN A 938 1.39 4.29 28.07
N THR A 939 0.72 4.85 27.06
CA THR A 939 0.15 4.15 25.89
C THR A 939 1.12 3.20 25.20
N TRP A 940 2.37 3.59 24.98
CA TRP A 940 3.38 2.75 24.34
C TRP A 940 3.74 1.54 25.23
N SER A 941 4.05 1.78 26.51
CA SER A 941 4.39 0.73 27.46
C SER A 941 3.26 -0.30 27.62
N LEU A 942 2.01 0.17 27.76
CA LEU A 942 0.85 -0.71 27.87
C LEU A 942 0.66 -1.58 26.61
N MET A 943 0.87 -1.03 25.40
CA MET A 943 0.85 -1.81 24.16
C MET A 943 1.94 -2.89 24.15
N LEU A 944 3.19 -2.53 24.51
CA LEU A 944 4.28 -3.50 24.61
C LEU A 944 3.99 -4.58 25.64
N LYS A 945 3.39 -4.23 26.79
CA LYS A 945 3.00 -5.17 27.83
C LYS A 945 2.01 -6.22 27.29
N GLU A 946 1.02 -5.81 26.51
CA GLU A 946 0.03 -6.75 25.91
C GLU A 946 0.70 -7.65 24.86
N VAL A 947 1.52 -7.10 23.95
CA VAL A 947 2.26 -7.88 22.95
C VAL A 947 3.19 -8.90 23.61
N LEU A 948 4.02 -8.47 24.57
CA LEU A 948 4.93 -9.34 25.32
C LEU A 948 4.19 -10.38 26.17
N SER A 949 3.01 -10.06 26.69
CA SER A 949 2.18 -11.03 27.44
C SER A 949 1.54 -12.07 26.52
N CYS A 950 1.23 -11.73 25.27
CA CYS A 950 0.70 -12.68 24.29
C CYS A 950 1.74 -13.75 23.90
N VAL A 951 3.01 -13.37 23.69
CA VAL A 951 4.12 -14.28 23.33
C VAL A 951 4.23 -15.53 24.24
N LEU A 952 3.79 -15.45 25.50
CA LEU A 952 3.83 -16.56 26.47
C LEU A 952 2.44 -17.14 26.83
N LYS A 953 1.38 -16.71 26.11
CA LYS A 953 -0.02 -17.02 26.43
C LYS A 953 -0.45 -18.41 25.96
N ALA A 954 -0.04 -18.83 24.76
CA ALA A 954 -0.39 -20.13 24.19
C ALA A 954 0.66 -20.58 23.14
N PRO A 955 1.02 -21.89 23.07
CA PRO A 955 2.02 -22.38 22.12
C PRO A 955 1.71 -22.14 20.63
N GLU A 956 0.43 -21.99 20.29
CA GLU A 956 -0.04 -21.69 18.94
C GLU A 956 0.36 -20.29 18.44
N GLY A 957 0.57 -19.34 19.36
CA GLY A 957 0.95 -17.97 19.02
C GLY A 957 2.46 -17.75 18.83
N PHE A 958 3.29 -18.59 19.47
CA PHE A 958 4.73 -18.37 19.67
C PHE A 958 5.50 -17.80 18.47
N PHE A 959 5.36 -18.39 17.28
CA PHE A 959 6.08 -17.91 16.09
C PHE A 959 5.50 -16.58 15.57
N SER A 960 4.18 -16.45 15.50
CA SER A 960 3.47 -15.24 15.08
C SER A 960 3.82 -14.05 15.98
N GLU A 961 3.82 -14.26 17.29
CA GLU A 961 4.01 -13.18 18.28
C GLU A 961 5.47 -12.73 18.34
N LEU A 962 6.43 -13.65 18.15
CA LEU A 962 7.83 -13.29 17.95
C LEU A 962 8.08 -12.56 16.62
N VAL A 963 7.34 -12.88 15.55
CA VAL A 963 7.36 -12.09 14.30
C VAL A 963 6.85 -10.67 14.53
N ILE A 964 5.72 -10.49 15.23
CA ILE A 964 5.19 -9.15 15.58
C ILE A 964 6.23 -8.34 16.36
N LEU A 965 6.83 -8.94 17.40
CA LEU A 965 7.89 -8.28 18.18
C LEU A 965 9.10 -7.90 17.31
N SER A 966 9.48 -8.75 16.37
CA SER A 966 10.62 -8.54 15.47
C SER A 966 10.37 -7.52 14.35
N GLU A 967 9.12 -7.35 13.91
CA GLU A 967 8.71 -6.34 12.92
C GLU A 967 8.38 -4.96 13.55
N LEU A 968 8.05 -4.93 14.85
CA LEU A 968 7.94 -3.71 15.66
C LEU A 968 9.30 -3.13 16.04
N LEU A 969 10.27 -3.98 16.38
CA LEU A 969 11.60 -3.55 16.79
C LEU A 969 12.37 -2.91 15.62
N PRO A 970 13.13 -1.82 15.86
CA PRO A 970 14.06 -1.26 14.89
C PRO A 970 14.99 -2.30 14.25
N PHE A 971 15.41 -2.04 13.00
CA PHE A 971 16.41 -2.87 12.33
C PHE A 971 17.77 -2.82 13.07
N PRO A 972 18.54 -3.92 13.06
CA PRO A 972 19.87 -3.98 13.67
C PRO A 972 20.88 -3.08 12.94
N LEU A 973 22.04 -2.87 13.56
CA LEU A 973 23.12 -2.01 13.06
C LEU A 973 24.30 -2.83 12.50
N PRO A 974 24.96 -2.37 11.42
CA PRO A 974 24.69 -1.16 10.64
C PRO A 974 23.46 -1.32 9.72
N MET A 975 22.73 -0.23 9.51
CA MET A 975 21.62 -0.19 8.55
C MET A 975 22.19 -0.25 7.12
N GLN A 976 21.85 -1.30 6.38
CA GLN A 976 22.31 -1.47 5.00
C GLN A 976 21.53 -0.51 4.08
N THR A 977 22.22 0.51 3.58
CA THR A 977 21.68 1.53 2.67
C THR A 977 22.59 1.72 1.47
N THR A 978 22.00 2.02 0.31
CA THR A 978 22.72 2.33 -0.95
C THR A 978 23.21 3.78 -0.99
N GLN A 979 22.65 4.64 -0.15
CA GLN A 979 23.00 6.06 -0.01
C GLN A 979 23.52 6.33 1.41
N ALA A 980 24.30 7.40 1.57
CA ALA A 980 24.75 7.86 2.88
C ALA A 980 23.57 8.47 3.66
N ILE A 981 23.37 8.02 4.90
CA ILE A 981 22.30 8.50 5.78
C ILE A 981 22.70 9.86 6.36
N GLU A 982 21.78 10.82 6.39
CA GLU A 982 22.06 12.16 6.93
C GLU A 982 22.30 12.14 8.45
N ALA A 983 23.08 13.11 8.94
CA ALA A 983 23.41 13.22 10.37
C ALA A 983 22.15 13.38 11.25
N GLN A 984 21.11 14.05 10.73
CA GLN A 984 19.83 14.22 11.42
C GLN A 984 19.06 12.89 11.52
N ASP A 985 18.98 12.13 10.43
CA ASP A 985 18.36 10.79 10.43
C ASP A 985 19.09 9.83 11.38
N ILE A 986 20.43 9.90 11.44
CA ILE A 986 21.23 9.14 12.41
C ILE A 986 20.85 9.56 13.85
N ALA A 987 20.72 10.85 14.13
CA ALA A 987 20.34 11.35 15.45
C ALA A 987 18.92 10.89 15.86
N VAL A 988 17.93 11.01 14.96
CA VAL A 988 16.56 10.51 15.16
C VAL A 988 16.57 8.99 15.38
N ALA A 989 17.23 8.22 14.51
CA ALA A 989 17.28 6.76 14.60
C ALA A 989 18.00 6.25 15.86
N LEU A 990 18.93 7.02 16.43
CA LEU A 990 19.56 6.74 17.73
C LEU A 990 18.65 7.13 18.91
N ASN A 991 17.96 8.27 18.84
CA ASN A 991 17.04 8.70 19.91
C ASN A 991 15.83 7.77 20.01
N THR A 992 15.23 7.38 18.89
CA THR A 992 14.14 6.41 18.83
C THR A 992 14.54 5.07 19.44
N ARG A 993 15.77 4.57 19.21
CA ARG A 993 16.28 3.34 19.86
C ARG A 993 16.43 3.46 21.38
N LYS A 994 16.80 4.63 21.91
CA LYS A 994 16.81 4.89 23.36
C LYS A 994 15.40 4.83 23.95
N LEU A 995 14.40 5.42 23.27
CA LEU A 995 13.00 5.36 23.70
C LEU A 995 12.46 3.92 23.69
N TRP A 996 12.71 3.16 22.62
CA TRP A 996 12.41 1.72 22.59
C TRP A 996 13.02 0.98 23.79
N SER A 997 14.31 1.21 24.08
CA SER A 997 14.97 0.63 25.25
C SER A 997 14.28 1.02 26.57
N MET A 998 13.89 2.28 26.73
CA MET A 998 13.26 2.82 27.93
C MET A 998 11.88 2.20 28.19
N HIS A 999 11.00 2.18 27.19
CA HIS A 999 9.66 1.59 27.31
C HIS A 999 9.70 0.06 27.48
N LEU A 1000 10.66 -0.63 26.85
CA LEU A 1000 10.87 -2.07 27.03
C LEU A 1000 11.41 -2.43 28.41
N HIS A 1001 12.26 -1.59 29.03
CA HIS A 1001 12.89 -1.92 30.32
C HIS A 1001 11.89 -2.01 31.48
N VAL A 1002 10.78 -1.28 31.41
CA VAL A 1002 9.67 -1.38 32.39
C VAL A 1002 8.99 -2.75 32.36
N HIS A 1003 9.11 -3.47 31.24
CA HIS A 1003 8.63 -4.85 31.06
C HIS A 1003 9.79 -5.83 30.95
N SER A 1004 10.95 -5.46 31.50
CA SER A 1004 12.17 -6.28 31.55
C SER A 1004 11.94 -7.70 32.02
N LYS A 1005 11.09 -7.93 33.04
CA LYS A 1005 10.77 -9.29 33.48
C LYS A 1005 10.11 -10.13 32.37
N LEU A 1006 9.11 -9.60 31.67
CA LEU A 1006 8.47 -10.31 30.54
C LEU A 1006 9.47 -10.61 29.43
N LEU A 1007 10.38 -9.67 29.13
CA LEU A 1007 11.46 -9.89 28.16
C LEU A 1007 12.42 -11.01 28.60
N GLN A 1008 12.79 -11.06 29.89
CA GLN A 1008 13.58 -12.17 30.42
C GLN A 1008 12.81 -13.50 30.33
N ASP A 1009 11.54 -13.51 30.73
CA ASP A 1009 10.70 -14.72 30.74
C ASP A 1009 10.50 -15.26 29.30
N ILE A 1010 10.43 -14.39 28.28
CA ILE A 1010 10.44 -14.75 26.85
C ILE A 1010 11.78 -15.38 26.47
N VAL A 1011 12.90 -14.70 26.74
CA VAL A 1011 14.24 -15.23 26.41
C VAL A 1011 14.49 -16.58 27.08
N ARG A 1012 14.12 -16.75 28.35
CA ARG A 1012 14.22 -18.04 29.06
C ARG A 1012 13.36 -19.13 28.41
N SER A 1013 12.15 -18.80 27.96
CA SER A 1013 11.23 -19.77 27.35
C SER A 1013 11.72 -20.29 25.98
N PHE A 1014 12.33 -19.45 25.15
CA PHE A 1014 12.70 -19.83 23.78
C PHE A 1014 14.17 -20.21 23.58
N SER A 1015 15.10 -19.79 24.44
CA SER A 1015 16.54 -20.06 24.24
C SER A 1015 16.90 -21.55 24.19
N GLY A 1016 16.09 -22.41 24.81
CA GLY A 1016 16.28 -23.87 24.80
C GLY A 1016 15.59 -24.61 23.66
N THR A 1017 14.98 -23.92 22.69
CA THR A 1017 14.12 -24.55 21.65
C THR A 1017 14.90 -25.38 20.62
N SER A 1018 14.34 -26.53 20.23
CA SER A 1018 14.83 -27.36 19.11
C SER A 1018 14.19 -26.99 17.76
N CYS A 1019 13.14 -26.16 17.76
CA CYS A 1019 12.41 -25.77 16.56
C CYS A 1019 13.17 -24.69 15.79
N GLN A 1020 13.71 -25.03 14.60
CA GLN A 1020 14.59 -24.15 13.82
C GLN A 1020 13.98 -22.77 13.49
N PRO A 1021 12.70 -22.63 13.04
CA PRO A 1021 12.07 -21.33 12.87
C PRO A 1021 12.02 -20.48 14.15
N LEU A 1022 11.73 -21.08 15.30
CA LEU A 1022 11.75 -20.37 16.60
C LEU A 1022 13.18 -20.01 17.03
N GLN A 1023 14.16 -20.89 16.81
CA GLN A 1023 15.58 -20.61 17.10
C GLN A 1023 16.11 -19.44 16.26
N HIS A 1024 15.74 -19.37 14.98
CA HIS A 1024 16.09 -18.23 14.12
C HIS A 1024 15.39 -16.94 14.58
N MET A 1025 14.10 -17.01 14.93
CA MET A 1025 13.35 -15.81 15.34
C MET A 1025 13.82 -15.26 16.70
N ILE A 1026 14.07 -16.11 17.71
CA ILE A 1026 14.60 -15.65 18.99
C ILE A 1026 16.00 -15.07 18.85
N ARG A 1027 16.85 -15.61 17.95
CA ARG A 1027 18.12 -14.98 17.58
C ARG A 1027 17.91 -13.58 17.01
N ARG A 1028 17.03 -13.41 16.02
CA ARG A 1028 16.73 -12.10 15.39
C ARG A 1028 16.25 -11.09 16.44
N VAL A 1029 15.29 -11.47 17.28
CA VAL A 1029 14.75 -10.64 18.36
C VAL A 1029 15.84 -10.25 19.38
N CYS A 1030 16.67 -11.18 19.84
CA CYS A 1030 17.75 -10.89 20.78
C CYS A 1030 18.80 -9.92 20.21
N ILE A 1031 19.14 -10.02 18.92
CA ILE A 1031 20.05 -9.07 18.26
C ILE A 1031 19.41 -7.67 18.22
N GLN A 1032 18.16 -7.56 17.77
CA GLN A 1032 17.45 -6.27 17.70
C GLN A 1032 17.33 -5.60 19.08
N LEU A 1033 17.05 -6.38 20.14
CA LEU A 1033 16.97 -5.88 21.51
C LEU A 1033 18.33 -5.38 22.04
N CYS A 1034 19.42 -6.08 21.73
CA CYS A 1034 20.78 -5.65 22.10
C CYS A 1034 21.21 -4.37 21.36
N ASP A 1035 20.83 -4.21 20.09
CA ASP A 1035 21.16 -3.03 19.29
C ASP A 1035 20.35 -1.76 19.66
N LEU A 1036 19.40 -1.83 20.59
CA LEU A 1036 18.67 -0.65 21.09
C LEU A 1036 19.55 0.26 21.94
N ALA A 1037 20.09 -0.27 23.05
CA ALA A 1037 20.94 0.44 23.99
C ALA A 1037 21.61 -0.52 24.98
N SER A 1038 22.72 -0.09 25.58
CA SER A 1038 23.49 -0.84 26.57
C SER A 1038 22.66 -1.47 27.72
N PRO A 1039 21.67 -0.80 28.35
CA PRO A 1039 20.85 -1.43 29.40
C PRO A 1039 20.06 -2.64 28.91
N THR A 1040 19.55 -2.63 27.67
CA THR A 1040 18.84 -3.78 27.09
C THR A 1040 19.83 -4.87 26.66
N ALA A 1041 20.97 -4.51 26.06
CA ALA A 1041 22.02 -5.48 25.73
C ALA A 1041 22.51 -6.27 26.96
N LEU A 1042 22.75 -5.58 28.08
CA LEU A 1042 23.12 -6.21 29.34
C LEU A 1042 21.97 -7.05 29.93
N LEU A 1043 20.71 -6.61 29.82
CA LEU A 1043 19.54 -7.38 30.27
C LEU A 1043 19.43 -8.72 29.52
N ILE A 1044 19.52 -8.70 28.18
CA ILE A 1044 19.37 -9.89 27.33
C ILE A 1044 20.57 -10.82 27.50
N MET A 1045 21.81 -10.32 27.39
CA MET A 1045 22.98 -11.18 27.51
C MET A 1045 23.16 -11.74 28.93
N ARG A 1046 22.80 -11.00 29.99
CA ARG A 1046 22.76 -11.55 31.36
C ARG A 1046 21.74 -12.69 31.47
N THR A 1047 20.57 -12.57 30.82
CA THR A 1047 19.55 -13.64 30.82
C THR A 1047 20.02 -14.91 30.09
N VAL A 1048 20.72 -14.77 28.97
CA VAL A 1048 21.30 -15.92 28.24
C VAL A 1048 22.43 -16.58 29.04
N LEU A 1049 23.28 -15.80 29.71
CA LEU A 1049 24.33 -16.33 30.58
C LEU A 1049 23.76 -16.98 31.86
N ASP A 1050 22.70 -16.43 32.45
CA ASP A 1050 21.99 -17.01 33.59
C ASP A 1050 21.49 -18.43 33.29
N LEU A 1051 20.91 -18.66 32.11
CA LEU A 1051 20.47 -19.99 31.68
C LEU A 1051 21.63 -20.99 31.59
N ILE A 1052 22.82 -20.56 31.18
CA ILE A 1052 24.01 -21.43 31.11
C ILE A 1052 24.56 -21.70 32.52
N VAL A 1053 24.50 -20.72 33.43
CA VAL A 1053 24.84 -20.90 34.86
C VAL A 1053 23.88 -21.91 35.50
N GLU A 1054 22.57 -21.76 35.26
CA GLU A 1054 21.51 -22.64 35.78
C GLU A 1054 21.63 -24.07 35.22
N ASP A 1055 21.90 -24.23 33.92
CA ASP A 1055 22.13 -25.52 33.26
C ASP A 1055 23.35 -26.25 33.87
N GLN A 1056 24.48 -25.57 34.04
CA GLN A 1056 25.68 -26.15 34.66
C GLN A 1056 25.48 -26.49 36.14
N GLN A 1057 24.76 -25.67 36.90
CA GLN A 1057 24.49 -25.89 38.33
C GLN A 1057 23.43 -26.98 38.58
N SER A 1058 22.70 -27.42 37.55
CA SER A 1058 21.71 -28.50 37.67
C SER A 1058 22.31 -29.91 37.81
N ILE A 1059 23.61 -30.07 37.55
CA ILE A 1059 24.33 -31.36 37.57
C ILE A 1059 24.65 -31.77 39.03
N PRO A 1060 24.14 -32.91 39.55
CA PRO A 1060 24.37 -33.29 40.95
C PRO A 1060 25.83 -33.60 41.30
N GLU A 1061 26.27 -33.20 42.50
CA GLU A 1061 27.65 -33.36 43.01
C GLU A 1061 28.21 -34.79 42.90
N GLU A 1062 27.37 -35.83 43.04
CA GLU A 1062 27.80 -37.23 42.93
C GLU A 1062 28.29 -37.62 41.52
N LYS A 1063 28.05 -36.78 40.50
CA LYS A 1063 28.52 -36.96 39.11
C LYS A 1063 29.65 -36.02 38.67
N GLU A 1064 30.27 -35.24 39.57
CA GLU A 1064 31.34 -34.25 39.26
C GLU A 1064 32.44 -34.69 38.28
N LYS A 1065 32.75 -35.99 38.21
CA LYS A 1065 33.81 -36.54 37.33
C LYS A 1065 33.40 -36.66 35.86
N GLU A 1066 32.12 -36.54 35.57
CA GLU A 1066 31.56 -36.56 34.22
C GLU A 1066 30.54 -35.42 34.10
N LYS A 1067 31.03 -34.18 33.92
CA LYS A 1067 30.24 -33.03 33.45
C LYS A 1067 29.81 -33.27 31.98
N GLN A 1068 28.93 -34.25 31.76
CA GLN A 1068 28.44 -34.60 30.42
C GLN A 1068 27.59 -33.45 29.87
N CYS A 1069 27.93 -32.96 28.68
CA CYS A 1069 27.16 -31.88 28.04
C CYS A 1069 25.79 -32.40 27.58
N THR A 1070 24.74 -31.62 27.82
CA THR A 1070 23.38 -31.99 27.43
C THR A 1070 22.98 -31.37 26.09
N GLY A 1071 21.94 -31.92 25.45
CA GLY A 1071 21.34 -31.29 24.28
C GLY A 1071 20.68 -29.93 24.57
N GLN A 1072 20.48 -29.56 25.84
CA GLN A 1072 20.07 -28.20 26.23
C GLN A 1072 21.28 -27.27 26.27
N THR A 1073 22.39 -27.70 26.88
CA THR A 1073 23.67 -26.98 26.91
C THR A 1073 24.12 -26.62 25.48
N ALA A 1074 24.03 -27.58 24.55
CA ALA A 1074 24.36 -27.37 23.13
C ALA A 1074 23.50 -26.28 22.46
N ARG A 1075 22.19 -26.21 22.77
CA ARG A 1075 21.29 -25.20 22.19
C ARG A 1075 21.49 -23.81 22.78
N LEU A 1076 21.77 -23.72 24.09
CA LEU A 1076 22.13 -22.47 24.75
C LEU A 1076 23.48 -21.93 24.23
N LEU A 1077 24.47 -22.80 24.02
CA LEU A 1077 25.75 -22.43 23.42
C LEU A 1077 25.61 -22.03 21.94
N ALA A 1078 24.79 -22.74 21.16
CA ALA A 1078 24.48 -22.36 19.78
C ALA A 1078 23.82 -20.97 19.69
N LEU A 1079 22.91 -20.64 20.62
CA LEU A 1079 22.35 -19.28 20.70
C LEU A 1079 23.44 -18.27 21.06
N LEU A 1080 24.23 -18.52 22.11
CA LEU A 1080 25.29 -17.61 22.56
C LEU A 1080 26.34 -17.35 21.48
N ASP A 1081 26.77 -18.36 20.73
CA ASP A 1081 27.63 -18.24 19.55
C ASP A 1081 27.02 -17.31 18.50
N SER A 1082 25.76 -17.59 18.14
CA SER A 1082 25.02 -16.86 17.13
C SER A 1082 24.80 -15.38 17.48
N LEU A 1083 24.85 -15.03 18.77
CA LEU A 1083 24.80 -13.68 19.34
C LEU A 1083 26.20 -13.06 19.48
N ALA A 1084 27.23 -13.82 19.88
CA ALA A 1084 28.60 -13.32 20.07
C ALA A 1084 29.22 -12.76 18.78
N ALA A 1085 28.76 -13.21 17.62
CA ALA A 1085 29.10 -12.63 16.31
C ALA A 1085 28.59 -11.18 16.10
N HIS A 1086 27.70 -10.64 16.95
CA HIS A 1086 27.09 -9.31 16.80
C HIS A 1086 27.69 -8.30 17.79
N ARG A 1087 27.92 -7.06 17.32
CA ARG A 1087 28.71 -6.04 18.02
C ARG A 1087 28.18 -5.67 19.41
N ALA A 1088 26.88 -5.37 19.54
CA ALA A 1088 26.28 -5.01 20.83
C ALA A 1088 26.26 -6.20 21.81
N CYS A 1089 25.87 -7.39 21.32
CA CYS A 1089 25.89 -8.64 22.08
C CYS A 1089 27.29 -8.94 22.63
N LYS A 1090 28.33 -8.89 21.77
CA LYS A 1090 29.73 -9.09 22.16
C LYS A 1090 30.17 -8.16 23.28
N VAL A 1091 29.93 -6.85 23.14
CA VAL A 1091 30.35 -5.87 24.16
C VAL A 1091 29.61 -6.10 25.49
N ALA A 1092 28.35 -6.51 25.46
CA ALA A 1092 27.62 -6.92 26.66
C ALA A 1092 28.19 -8.21 27.30
N ILE A 1093 28.58 -9.23 26.50
CA ILE A 1093 29.27 -10.43 27.00
C ILE A 1093 30.60 -10.03 27.66
N LEU A 1094 31.44 -9.27 26.96
CA LEU A 1094 32.74 -8.79 27.46
C LEU A 1094 32.59 -7.99 28.77
N HIS A 1095 31.52 -7.19 28.91
CA HIS A 1095 31.23 -6.48 30.16
C HIS A 1095 30.89 -7.45 31.31
N LEU A 1096 30.01 -8.42 31.06
CA LEU A 1096 29.52 -9.36 32.08
C LEU A 1096 30.60 -10.35 32.55
N ILE A 1097 31.37 -10.96 31.64
CA ILE A 1097 32.45 -11.89 32.01
C ILE A 1097 33.61 -11.20 32.74
N ASN A 1098 33.75 -9.88 32.61
CA ASN A 1098 34.79 -9.12 33.31
C ASN A 1098 34.53 -8.91 34.83
N GLY A 1099 33.47 -9.51 35.39
CA GLY A 1099 33.31 -9.64 36.84
C GLY A 1099 32.99 -8.33 37.56
N GLY A 1100 32.01 -7.59 37.05
CA GLY A 1100 31.43 -6.44 37.75
C GLY A 1100 30.83 -6.83 39.11
N LYS A 1101 30.57 -5.84 39.98
CA LYS A 1101 29.95 -6.10 41.31
C LYS A 1101 28.56 -6.71 41.13
N GLY A 1102 28.43 -7.99 41.47
CA GLY A 1102 27.20 -8.79 41.29
C GLY A 1102 27.18 -9.66 40.02
N ASP A 1103 28.15 -9.49 39.13
CA ASP A 1103 28.32 -10.25 37.87
C ASP A 1103 29.50 -11.25 37.93
N GLU A 1104 30.13 -11.40 39.10
CA GLU A 1104 31.30 -12.26 39.36
C GLU A 1104 31.11 -13.71 38.83
N ARG A 1105 29.88 -14.26 38.95
CA ARG A 1105 29.51 -15.61 38.51
C ARG A 1105 29.74 -15.90 37.03
N TYR A 1106 29.69 -14.91 36.14
CA TYR A 1106 29.93 -15.15 34.70
C TYR A 1106 31.41 -15.24 34.37
N SER A 1107 32.29 -14.66 35.19
CA SER A 1107 33.74 -14.87 35.06
C SER A 1107 34.09 -16.32 35.43
N GLU A 1108 33.50 -16.83 36.52
CA GLU A 1108 33.65 -18.22 36.94
C GLU A 1108 33.12 -19.20 35.88
N VAL A 1109 31.89 -19.02 35.41
CA VAL A 1109 31.29 -19.86 34.35
C VAL A 1109 32.04 -19.76 33.02
N PHE A 1110 32.57 -18.59 32.65
CA PHE A 1110 33.40 -18.47 31.45
C PHE A 1110 34.73 -19.24 31.57
N GLN A 1111 35.37 -19.25 32.73
CA GLN A 1111 36.55 -20.09 32.99
C GLN A 1111 36.19 -21.59 32.93
N ASP A 1112 35.06 -21.99 33.50
CA ASP A 1112 34.55 -23.36 33.43
C ASP A 1112 34.31 -23.80 31.96
N LEU A 1113 33.69 -22.95 31.15
CA LEU A 1113 33.51 -23.17 29.70
C LEU A 1113 34.86 -23.26 28.95
N LEU A 1114 35.85 -22.44 29.31
CA LEU A 1114 37.21 -22.56 28.78
C LEU A 1114 37.91 -23.86 29.20
N THR A 1115 37.57 -24.47 30.35
CA THR A 1115 38.05 -25.82 30.68
C THR A 1115 37.32 -26.91 29.92
N PHE A 1116 36.02 -26.75 29.67
CA PHE A 1116 35.21 -27.69 28.90
C PHE A 1116 35.70 -27.83 27.45
N MET A 1117 36.09 -26.73 26.80
CA MET A 1117 36.64 -26.73 25.44
C MET A 1117 37.90 -27.65 25.29
N LYS A 1118 38.59 -27.96 26.38
CA LYS A 1118 39.85 -28.74 26.40
C LYS A 1118 39.64 -30.25 26.47
N SER A 1119 38.52 -30.72 27.03
CA SER A 1119 38.32 -32.15 27.27
C SER A 1119 37.87 -32.86 26.00
N SER A 1120 38.48 -34.02 25.73
CA SER A 1120 38.06 -34.93 24.66
C SER A 1120 37.07 -35.97 25.19
N ASP A 1121 35.98 -36.14 24.46
CA ASP A 1121 34.93 -37.15 24.67
C ASP A 1121 34.42 -37.61 23.29
N ASP A 1122 34.05 -38.88 23.18
CA ASP A 1122 33.49 -39.47 21.95
C ASP A 1122 32.03 -39.03 21.70
N ASN A 1123 31.42 -38.34 22.66
CA ASN A 1123 30.06 -37.81 22.58
C ASN A 1123 29.93 -36.65 21.56
N VAL A 1124 29.09 -36.86 20.53
CA VAL A 1124 28.79 -35.85 19.49
C VAL A 1124 28.28 -34.52 20.08
N VAL A 1125 27.48 -34.56 21.16
CA VAL A 1125 26.97 -33.35 21.82
C VAL A 1125 28.11 -32.57 22.50
N HIS A 1126 29.09 -33.28 23.08
CA HIS A 1126 30.28 -32.67 23.66
C HIS A 1126 31.14 -31.97 22.60
N GLN A 1127 31.33 -32.63 21.46
CA GLN A 1127 32.08 -32.09 20.31
C GLN A 1127 31.40 -30.84 19.73
N GLN A 1128 30.07 -30.85 19.57
CA GLN A 1128 29.30 -29.67 19.15
C GLN A 1128 29.45 -28.50 20.14
N CYS A 1129 29.35 -28.75 21.45
CA CYS A 1129 29.56 -27.72 22.46
C CYS A 1129 30.98 -27.13 22.41
N ALA A 1130 32.01 -27.95 22.15
CA ALA A 1130 33.38 -27.46 21.98
C ALA A 1130 33.55 -26.62 20.70
N GLU A 1131 32.88 -26.97 19.59
CA GLU A 1131 32.89 -26.20 18.35
C GLU A 1131 32.20 -24.82 18.49
N TYR A 1132 31.06 -24.75 19.19
CA TYR A 1132 30.43 -23.47 19.54
C TYR A 1132 31.33 -22.64 20.48
N LEU A 1133 31.98 -23.26 21.47
CA LEU A 1133 32.84 -22.53 22.41
C LEU A 1133 34.11 -21.97 21.78
N ALA A 1134 34.76 -22.73 20.88
CA ALA A 1134 35.88 -22.21 20.09
C ALA A 1134 35.44 -21.02 19.22
N SER A 1135 34.22 -21.06 18.68
CA SER A 1135 33.65 -20.02 17.81
C SER A 1135 33.25 -18.76 18.59
N ILE A 1136 32.61 -18.90 19.76
CA ILE A 1136 32.40 -17.82 20.74
C ILE A 1136 33.75 -17.15 21.08
N VAL A 1137 34.77 -17.96 21.43
CA VAL A 1137 36.10 -17.45 21.77
C VAL A 1137 36.76 -16.74 20.58
N GLN A 1138 36.55 -17.21 19.34
CA GLN A 1138 36.98 -16.51 18.13
C GLN A 1138 36.32 -15.13 18.04
N TYR A 1139 34.99 -15.03 18.12
CA TYR A 1139 34.27 -13.75 18.02
C TYR A 1139 34.66 -12.78 19.15
N LEU A 1140 34.83 -13.26 20.39
CA LEU A 1140 35.27 -12.42 21.50
C LEU A 1140 36.67 -11.83 21.29
N CYS A 1141 37.56 -12.53 20.58
CA CYS A 1141 38.92 -12.09 20.26
C CYS A 1141 39.08 -11.42 18.87
N ASP A 1142 38.04 -11.39 18.04
CA ASP A 1142 38.03 -10.76 16.71
C ASP A 1142 37.98 -9.23 16.83
N GLN A 1143 38.99 -8.51 16.33
CA GLN A 1143 39.11 -7.06 16.48
C GLN A 1143 38.15 -6.25 15.58
N ASP A 1144 37.58 -6.84 14.53
CA ASP A 1144 36.66 -6.17 13.59
C ASP A 1144 35.20 -6.21 14.07
N ILE A 1145 34.87 -7.15 14.97
CA ILE A 1145 33.61 -7.17 15.72
C ILE A 1145 33.71 -6.19 16.89
N ALA A 1146 33.68 -4.90 16.56
CA ALA A 1146 33.79 -3.77 17.49
C ALA A 1146 32.64 -2.76 17.31
N LEU A 1147 32.24 -2.08 18.41
CA LEU A 1147 31.32 -0.92 18.33
C LEU A 1147 32.02 0.35 17.83
N VAL A 1148 33.34 0.46 18.01
CA VAL A 1148 34.17 1.57 17.51
C VAL A 1148 35.01 1.04 16.35
N VAL A 1149 34.78 1.55 15.16
CA VAL A 1149 35.47 1.16 13.91
C VAL A 1149 36.06 2.42 13.28
N PRO A 1150 37.30 2.42 12.78
CA PRO A 1150 37.89 3.60 12.14
C PRO A 1150 37.10 4.02 10.89
N ILE A 1151 36.68 5.29 10.86
CA ILE A 1151 35.96 5.88 9.72
C ILE A 1151 36.94 6.12 8.58
N SER A 1152 36.58 5.70 7.37
CA SER A 1152 37.40 5.81 6.16
C SER A 1152 37.49 7.26 5.64
N GLY A 1153 38.34 8.08 6.27
CA GLY A 1153 38.63 9.44 5.81
C GLY A 1153 39.31 10.33 6.86
N GLU A 1154 39.07 10.09 8.14
CA GLU A 1154 39.65 10.86 9.23
C GLU A 1154 40.94 10.21 9.79
N THR A 1155 41.62 10.91 10.70
CA THR A 1155 42.81 10.35 11.39
C THR A 1155 42.46 9.04 12.08
N PRO A 1156 43.28 7.99 11.93
CA PRO A 1156 42.99 6.69 12.51
C PRO A 1156 42.85 6.81 14.03
N ALA A 1157 41.78 6.22 14.57
CA ALA A 1157 41.61 6.06 16.01
C ALA A 1157 42.84 5.34 16.59
N SER A 1158 43.25 5.71 17.80
CA SER A 1158 44.36 5.03 18.46
C SER A 1158 43.97 3.58 18.75
N GLU A 1159 44.87 2.62 18.50
CA GLU A 1159 44.70 1.23 18.94
C GLU A 1159 44.38 1.15 20.44
N VAL A 1160 44.88 2.11 21.22
CA VAL A 1160 44.65 2.27 22.67
C VAL A 1160 43.18 2.54 23.01
N ASP A 1161 42.39 3.12 22.11
CA ASP A 1161 40.98 3.46 22.32
C ASP A 1161 40.03 2.39 21.72
N GLN A 1162 40.44 1.73 20.64
CA GLN A 1162 39.66 0.68 19.97
C GLN A 1162 39.75 -0.67 20.71
N LEU A 1163 40.97 -1.15 21.02
CA LEU A 1163 41.18 -2.50 21.55
C LEU A 1163 40.51 -2.78 22.91
N PRO A 1164 40.48 -1.86 23.90
CA PRO A 1164 39.86 -2.13 25.21
C PRO A 1164 38.34 -2.38 25.17
N ASN A 1165 37.67 -1.94 24.10
CA ASN A 1165 36.24 -2.10 23.89
C ASN A 1165 35.90 -3.30 22.98
N SER A 1166 36.92 -3.99 22.45
CA SER A 1166 36.78 -4.96 21.37
C SER A 1166 37.32 -6.36 21.72
N LEU A 1167 38.00 -6.50 22.87
CA LEU A 1167 38.71 -7.70 23.30
C LEU A 1167 38.46 -8.06 24.77
N PRO A 1168 38.74 -9.31 25.20
CA PRO A 1168 38.67 -9.70 26.60
C PRO A 1168 39.74 -9.00 27.45
N SER A 1169 39.52 -8.91 28.76
CA SER A 1169 40.53 -8.32 29.66
C SER A 1169 41.77 -9.21 29.82
N LYS A 1170 42.88 -8.59 30.24
CA LYS A 1170 44.20 -9.18 30.49
C LYS A 1170 44.23 -10.57 31.15
N ASP A 1171 43.29 -10.88 32.03
CA ASP A 1171 43.28 -12.12 32.79
C ASP A 1171 42.50 -13.22 32.03
N HIS A 1172 41.45 -12.83 31.30
CA HIS A 1172 40.73 -13.71 30.38
C HIS A 1172 41.54 -14.03 29.12
N VAL A 1173 42.25 -13.06 28.52
CA VAL A 1173 43.11 -13.33 27.34
C VAL A 1173 44.21 -14.34 27.66
N SER A 1174 44.78 -14.32 28.88
CA SER A 1174 45.73 -15.36 29.31
C SER A 1174 45.06 -16.75 29.31
N SER A 1175 43.90 -16.86 29.96
CA SER A 1175 43.15 -18.13 30.07
C SER A 1175 42.71 -18.67 28.70
N ILE A 1176 42.36 -17.77 27.78
CA ILE A 1176 42.03 -18.08 26.38
C ILE A 1176 43.28 -18.59 25.65
N CYS A 1177 44.42 -17.91 25.73
CA CYS A 1177 45.67 -18.37 25.08
C CYS A 1177 46.09 -19.76 25.59
N ASP A 1178 46.02 -19.98 26.90
CA ASP A 1178 46.29 -21.29 27.53
C ASP A 1178 45.34 -22.37 26.96
N ALA A 1179 44.03 -22.08 26.89
CA ALA A 1179 43.03 -23.02 26.37
C ALA A 1179 43.16 -23.31 24.87
N LEU A 1180 43.45 -22.29 24.05
CA LEU A 1180 43.72 -22.45 22.61
C LEU A 1180 44.94 -23.35 22.37
N MET A 1181 46.02 -23.12 23.10
CA MET A 1181 47.27 -23.89 22.99
C MET A 1181 47.11 -25.34 23.48
N GLU A 1182 46.37 -25.57 24.58
CA GLU A 1182 46.08 -26.93 25.07
C GLU A 1182 45.15 -27.70 24.13
N THR A 1183 44.16 -27.03 23.53
CA THR A 1183 43.26 -27.64 22.54
C THR A 1183 44.00 -28.01 21.25
N VAL A 1184 44.89 -27.14 20.75
CA VAL A 1184 45.73 -27.41 19.57
C VAL A 1184 46.82 -28.46 19.85
N ALA A 1185 47.16 -28.71 21.12
CA ALA A 1185 48.05 -29.80 21.53
C ALA A 1185 47.33 -31.15 21.71
N ASN A 1186 45.99 -31.19 21.72
CA ASN A 1186 45.21 -32.41 21.85
C ASN A 1186 45.06 -33.11 20.48
N SER A 1187 45.34 -34.42 20.41
CA SER A 1187 45.19 -35.22 19.19
C SER A 1187 43.73 -35.53 18.84
N ASP A 1188 42.83 -35.38 19.81
CA ASP A 1188 41.48 -35.95 19.77
C ASP A 1188 40.40 -34.86 19.57
N SER A 1189 40.82 -33.62 19.26
CA SER A 1189 39.94 -32.49 18.96
C SER A 1189 39.47 -32.47 17.49
N SER A 1190 38.25 -31.98 17.23
CA SER A 1190 37.71 -31.92 15.87
C SER A 1190 38.51 -30.97 14.97
N PHE A 1191 38.51 -31.25 13.65
CA PHE A 1191 39.16 -30.38 12.67
C PHE A 1191 38.59 -28.96 12.67
N THR A 1192 37.28 -28.82 12.88
CA THR A 1192 36.58 -27.52 13.00
C THR A 1192 37.13 -26.71 14.17
N THR A 1193 37.14 -27.31 15.37
CA THR A 1193 37.67 -26.68 16.59
C THR A 1193 39.13 -26.29 16.43
N LEU A 1194 39.97 -27.18 15.89
CA LEU A 1194 41.39 -26.90 15.63
C LEU A 1194 41.59 -25.73 14.65
N LEU A 1195 40.81 -25.68 13.56
CA LEU A 1195 40.86 -24.59 12.59
C LEU A 1195 40.41 -23.25 13.18
N THR A 1196 39.33 -23.26 13.95
CA THR A 1196 38.83 -22.07 14.67
C THR A 1196 39.86 -21.58 15.69
N CYS A 1197 40.43 -22.46 16.52
CA CYS A 1197 41.48 -22.08 17.47
C CYS A 1197 42.71 -21.47 16.78
N ILE A 1198 43.14 -21.99 15.62
CA ILE A 1198 44.23 -21.43 14.83
C ILE A 1198 43.88 -20.03 14.28
N ARG A 1199 42.64 -19.81 13.83
CA ARG A 1199 42.16 -18.47 13.41
C ARG A 1199 42.16 -17.47 14.55
N THR A 1200 41.67 -17.86 15.74
CA THR A 1200 41.72 -17.00 16.94
C THR A 1200 43.16 -16.60 17.31
N MET A 1201 44.10 -17.53 17.22
CA MET A 1201 45.53 -17.23 17.42
C MET A 1201 46.11 -16.32 16.32
N MET A 1202 45.60 -16.38 15.09
CA MET A 1202 45.98 -15.42 14.05
C MET A 1202 45.48 -14.01 14.37
N PHE A 1203 44.20 -13.82 14.68
CA PHE A 1203 43.65 -12.51 15.06
C PHE A 1203 44.42 -11.89 16.25
N LEU A 1204 44.65 -12.69 17.31
CA LEU A 1204 45.45 -12.24 18.46
C LEU A 1204 46.90 -11.90 18.10
N SER A 1205 47.44 -12.35 16.96
CA SER A 1205 48.80 -12.01 16.51
C SER A 1205 48.91 -10.72 15.71
N GLU A 1206 47.78 -10.13 15.28
CA GLU A 1206 47.74 -8.93 14.41
C GLU A 1206 47.98 -7.63 15.17
N HIS A 1207 47.78 -7.60 16.50
CA HIS A 1207 47.88 -6.42 17.35
C HIS A 1207 48.79 -6.68 18.58
N GLU A 1208 49.53 -5.65 19.05
CA GLU A 1208 50.58 -5.84 20.07
C GLU A 1208 50.05 -6.47 21.39
N PHE A 1209 48.82 -6.12 21.79
CA PHE A 1209 48.21 -6.63 23.01
C PHE A 1209 48.01 -8.15 22.99
N GLY A 1210 47.42 -8.71 21.94
CA GLY A 1210 47.18 -10.15 21.83
C GLY A 1210 48.51 -10.91 21.66
N PHE A 1211 49.39 -10.39 20.82
CA PHE A 1211 50.69 -11.02 20.54
C PHE A 1211 51.58 -11.08 21.78
N PHE A 1212 51.45 -10.13 22.71
CA PHE A 1212 52.13 -10.18 24.01
C PHE A 1212 51.70 -11.38 24.86
N TYR A 1213 50.41 -11.72 24.89
CA TYR A 1213 49.89 -12.86 25.65
C TYR A 1213 50.12 -14.20 24.93
N LEU A 1214 49.86 -14.27 23.62
CA LEU A 1214 50.04 -15.49 22.81
C LEU A 1214 51.51 -15.99 22.77
N LYS A 1215 52.47 -15.10 23.04
CA LYS A 1215 53.91 -15.37 23.05
C LYS A 1215 54.45 -15.83 24.42
N ARG A 1216 53.68 -15.69 25.50
CA ARG A 1216 54.17 -15.72 26.88
C ARG A 1216 54.26 -17.12 27.49
#